data_AF-A0A2E7CKA7-F1
#
_entry.id   AF-A0A2E7CKA7-F1
#
_cell.length_a   1.000
_cell.length_b   1.000
_cell.length_c   1.000
_cell.angle_alpha   90.00
_cell.angle_beta   90.00
_cell.angle_gamma   90.00
#
_symmetry.space_group_name_H-M   'P 1'
#
loop_
_entity.id
_entity.type
_entity.pdbx_description
1 polymer ?
#
loop_
_entity_poly.entity_id
_entity_poly.type
_entity_poly.pdbx_seq_one_letter_code
_entity_poly.pdbx_strand_id
1 'polypeptide(L)'
;GVDSIKRVEILSELQDRAPQLPEVDGATMASLQTLAQIVSHMKEKSGNFFQAEASSSDVSAPVFQLKARESKASRIVHCDVPFQKLDLTVLGDTELVLAVSKLLNEQGIRTSTKITDTSNGLLDLRPLLPLSSSDHATKINVQVFEAARSIASRASLFAVVQDLGGELGLCGETQPFAALAAGVGGIVKTASLEWPEASCKLIDLDRRGLCVKEQAQVIVNELIWGGPDLEVGLKPKDNKRFVFELEPVVLNKEADVDLDENDVILVSGGARGVTAECVVALARATKSSFLLVGRSSIVEDIDPDAQDISALNRAILKQAPGLKLPEVRQRAKKILASREISSTLERLSRLGVKGHYLCANVTDEEALRRAIAPYRKSLGNITAVIHGAGVLADKKIADKSTSDFQWVYDVKIKGFQSLLSVTKQDPLKALVLFSSVAARSGNLGQSDYAAANEVLNKMAHVEASKRTGCRVHALGWGPWEGGMVTPELKRHFESMGVPLIGLKDGSDAMVDVLRSSLSAELIVGSAEAIAQNTVFPKLRTLLTREQFPFLNDHKIAGAYVVPMAQVILWIRSAAQKWGIVVSSIQNLKVLKPLRFEQKDFDDSDLSKRQLLFQLKEVSEDLWTFELSNQTGQIFYTAQILGGSEQVLMDNFKPIVAGEKLKNGMVYQKNSLFHGAGLQVLDSVSGLSLEGAEAEIIHRTELSDLDAALQLALLWTEQQLGKESVPMSIAEIRFGTEAPGVKCQLKGRSQKTRKAISDAMLLDKDGVVVAQLLGIETYTLLRT
;
A
#
# COMPACT_ATOMS: atom_id res chain seq x y z
N GLY A 1 -29.24 19.53 21.44
CA GLY A 1 -30.21 18.76 22.25
C GLY A 1 -31.05 17.91 21.31
N VAL A 2 -31.49 16.74 21.75
CA VAL A 2 -32.35 15.84 20.99
C VAL A 2 -33.79 16.07 21.44
N ASP A 3 -34.71 16.28 20.50
CA ASP A 3 -36.13 16.44 20.81
C ASP A 3 -36.75 15.13 21.34
N SER A 4 -37.93 15.21 21.95
CA SER A 4 -38.57 14.04 22.58
C SER A 4 -38.91 12.92 21.59
N ILE A 5 -39.17 13.23 20.32
CA ILE A 5 -39.53 12.23 19.31
C ILE A 5 -38.27 11.48 18.86
N LYS A 6 -37.20 12.21 18.50
CA LYS A 6 -35.92 11.60 18.12
C LYS A 6 -35.26 10.81 19.24
N ARG A 7 -35.48 11.17 20.52
CA ARG A 7 -34.97 10.38 21.65
C ARG A 7 -35.58 8.99 21.71
N VAL A 8 -36.90 8.89 21.49
CA VAL A 8 -37.60 7.60 21.48
C VAL A 8 -37.16 6.77 20.28
N GLU A 9 -37.02 7.38 19.11
CA GLU A 9 -36.56 6.70 17.89
C GLU A 9 -35.14 6.16 18.03
N ILE A 10 -34.20 6.97 18.55
CA ILE A 10 -32.81 6.54 18.82
C ILE A 10 -32.78 5.40 19.83
N LEU A 11 -33.52 5.50 20.93
CA LEU A 11 -33.51 4.47 21.97
C LEU A 11 -34.17 3.17 21.51
N SER A 12 -35.23 3.25 20.70
CA SER A 12 -35.89 2.09 20.08
C SER A 12 -34.95 1.37 19.12
N GLU A 13 -34.32 2.10 18.19
CA GLU A 13 -33.37 1.53 17.22
C GLU A 13 -32.14 0.92 17.93
N LEU A 14 -31.68 1.55 19.02
CA LEU A 14 -30.57 1.02 19.82
C LEU A 14 -30.95 -0.30 20.50
N GLN A 15 -32.20 -0.43 20.96
CA GLN A 15 -32.71 -1.62 21.61
C GLN A 15 -33.00 -2.74 20.59
N ASP A 16 -33.44 -2.39 19.38
CA ASP A 16 -33.59 -3.35 18.27
C ASP A 16 -32.22 -3.93 17.83
N ARG A 17 -31.18 -3.10 17.77
CA ARG A 17 -29.82 -3.52 17.41
C ARG A 17 -29.07 -4.20 18.55
N ALA A 18 -29.42 -3.92 19.80
CA ALA A 18 -28.79 -4.48 20.99
C ALA A 18 -29.86 -4.86 22.05
N PRO A 19 -30.59 -5.98 21.86
CA PRO A 19 -31.69 -6.40 22.73
C PRO A 19 -31.30 -6.64 24.20
N GLN A 20 -29.99 -6.81 24.45
CA GLN A 20 -29.40 -7.02 25.77
C GLN A 20 -29.29 -5.74 26.62
N LEU A 21 -29.53 -4.56 26.04
CA LEU A 21 -29.53 -3.31 26.80
C LEU A 21 -30.83 -3.16 27.61
N PRO A 22 -30.76 -2.64 28.85
CA PRO A 22 -31.95 -2.45 29.67
C PRO A 22 -32.85 -1.34 29.09
N GLU A 23 -34.17 -1.55 29.16
CA GLU A 23 -35.15 -0.52 28.81
C GLU A 23 -34.96 0.76 29.62
N VAL A 24 -35.12 1.90 28.95
CA VAL A 24 -35.07 3.22 29.57
C VAL A 24 -36.49 3.69 29.84
N ASP A 25 -36.81 3.93 31.11
CA ASP A 25 -38.14 4.43 31.49
C ASP A 25 -38.36 5.90 31.03
N GLY A 26 -39.64 6.29 30.98
CA GLY A 26 -40.04 7.62 30.49
C GLY A 26 -39.47 8.80 31.29
N ALA A 27 -39.21 8.63 32.59
CA ALA A 27 -38.66 9.68 33.43
C ALA A 27 -37.16 9.90 33.13
N THR A 28 -36.44 8.81 32.92
CA THR A 28 -35.02 8.82 32.54
C THR A 28 -34.84 9.36 31.14
N MET A 29 -35.68 8.95 30.17
CA MET A 29 -35.66 9.48 28.80
C MET A 29 -35.80 11.02 28.75
N ALA A 30 -36.64 11.59 29.62
CA ALA A 30 -36.84 13.04 29.69
C ALA A 30 -35.57 13.81 30.08
N SER A 31 -34.71 13.20 30.92
CA SER A 31 -33.44 13.77 31.40
C SER A 31 -32.30 13.71 30.38
N LEU A 32 -32.35 12.80 29.41
CA LEU A 32 -31.28 12.55 28.43
C LEU A 32 -31.40 13.51 27.23
N GLN A 33 -31.15 14.80 27.46
CA GLN A 33 -31.40 15.85 26.45
C GLN A 33 -30.35 15.91 25.32
N THR A 34 -29.27 15.14 25.39
CA THR A 34 -28.18 15.14 24.38
C THR A 34 -27.73 13.71 24.05
N LEU A 35 -27.16 13.52 22.86
CA LEU A 35 -26.58 12.23 22.45
C LEU A 35 -25.49 11.74 23.42
N ALA A 36 -24.65 12.65 23.94
CA ALA A 36 -23.61 12.32 24.90
C ALA A 36 -24.18 11.79 26.23
N GLN A 37 -25.33 12.31 26.68
CA GLN A 37 -26.03 11.80 27.86
C GLN A 37 -26.64 10.42 27.61
N ILE A 38 -27.25 10.21 26.44
CA ILE A 38 -27.77 8.89 26.05
C ILE A 38 -26.65 7.85 26.03
N VAL A 39 -25.52 8.16 25.40
CA VAL A 39 -24.34 7.27 25.34
C VAL A 39 -23.76 7.01 26.74
N SER A 40 -23.63 8.03 27.59
CA SER A 40 -23.11 7.85 28.95
C SER A 40 -24.02 6.97 29.80
N HIS A 41 -25.34 7.19 29.72
CA HIS A 41 -26.33 6.40 30.44
C HIS A 41 -26.30 4.92 30.00
N MET A 42 -26.17 4.67 28.70
CA MET A 42 -26.05 3.31 28.16
C MET A 42 -24.74 2.64 28.60
N LYS A 43 -23.62 3.38 28.66
CA LYS A 43 -22.33 2.84 29.16
C LYS A 43 -22.37 2.49 30.65
N GLU A 44 -22.99 3.31 31.50
CA GLU A 44 -23.15 3.00 32.92
C GLU A 44 -24.02 1.76 33.14
N LYS A 45 -25.14 1.65 32.41
CA LYS A 45 -26.08 0.52 32.52
C LYS A 45 -25.56 -0.77 31.87
N SER A 46 -24.73 -0.66 30.84
CA SER A 46 -24.09 -1.80 30.16
C SER A 46 -22.78 -2.26 30.81
N GLY A 47 -22.38 -1.64 31.93
CA GLY A 47 -21.14 -1.91 32.66
C GLY A 47 -20.92 -3.36 33.14
N ASN A 48 -21.88 -4.26 32.90
CA ASN A 48 -21.75 -5.71 33.13
C ASN A 48 -21.97 -6.59 31.88
N PHE A 49 -22.35 -6.03 30.72
CA PHE A 49 -22.63 -6.81 29.49
C PHE A 49 -21.55 -6.71 28.42
N PHE A 50 -20.71 -5.67 28.48
CA PHE A 50 -19.49 -5.53 27.67
C PHE A 50 -18.23 -5.65 28.52
N GLN A 51 -18.20 -6.60 29.47
CA GLN A 51 -16.98 -7.39 29.50
C GLN A 51 -16.99 -8.10 28.15
N ALA A 52 -16.29 -7.51 27.17
CA ALA A 52 -15.68 -8.32 26.14
C ALA A 52 -15.13 -9.52 26.90
N GLU A 53 -15.60 -10.71 26.56
CA GLU A 53 -14.81 -11.89 26.79
C GLU A 53 -13.44 -11.52 26.22
N ALA A 54 -12.53 -11.10 27.10
CA ALA A 54 -11.14 -11.39 26.94
C ALA A 54 -11.11 -12.91 26.99
N SER A 55 -11.51 -13.52 25.87
CA SER A 55 -11.08 -14.84 25.53
C SER A 55 -9.57 -14.73 25.59
N SER A 56 -9.01 -15.21 26.69
CA SER A 56 -7.64 -15.68 26.77
C SER A 56 -7.51 -16.88 25.83
N SER A 57 -7.79 -16.67 24.56
CA SER A 57 -7.43 -17.57 23.49
C SER A 57 -5.94 -17.35 23.29
N ASP A 58 -5.16 -18.42 23.40
CA ASP A 58 -3.72 -18.55 23.11
C ASP A 58 -3.39 -18.19 21.64
N VAL A 59 -3.84 -17.03 21.16
CA VAL A 59 -3.65 -16.58 19.79
C VAL A 59 -2.43 -15.66 19.78
N SER A 60 -1.28 -16.26 19.51
CA SER A 60 -0.05 -15.55 19.11
C SER A 60 -0.37 -14.48 18.08
N ALA A 61 0.35 -13.36 18.12
CA ALA A 61 0.23 -12.31 17.11
C ALA A 61 0.38 -12.91 15.69
N PRO A 62 -0.51 -12.57 14.74
CA PRO A 62 -0.44 -13.11 13.40
C PRO A 62 0.86 -12.67 12.70
N VAL A 63 1.46 -13.58 11.94
CA VAL A 63 2.70 -13.34 11.20
C VAL A 63 2.44 -13.49 9.70
N PHE A 64 3.02 -12.58 8.94
CA PHE A 64 2.92 -12.56 7.47
C PHE A 64 4.31 -12.50 6.86
N GLN A 65 4.47 -13.10 5.70
CA GLN A 65 5.65 -12.94 4.85
C GLN A 65 5.30 -12.15 3.59
N LEU A 66 6.29 -11.46 3.02
CA LEU A 66 6.13 -10.74 1.77
C LEU A 66 6.54 -11.63 0.58
N LYS A 67 5.72 -11.60 -0.47
CA LYS A 67 6.03 -12.21 -1.76
C LYS A 67 5.90 -11.17 -2.88
N ALA A 68 6.77 -11.28 -3.88
CA ALA A 68 6.61 -10.54 -5.13
C ALA A 68 5.52 -11.23 -5.97
N ARG A 69 4.47 -10.49 -6.30
CA ARG A 69 3.35 -10.93 -7.15
C ARG A 69 3.42 -10.20 -8.48
N GLU A 70 3.37 -10.94 -9.58
CA GLU A 70 3.31 -10.35 -10.92
C GLU A 70 2.02 -9.53 -11.07
N SER A 71 2.13 -8.35 -11.69
CA SER A 71 1.03 -7.41 -11.91
C SER A 71 1.19 -6.71 -13.25
N LYS A 72 0.07 -6.35 -13.87
CA LYS A 72 0.05 -5.52 -15.07
C LYS A 72 -0.03 -4.03 -14.71
N ALA A 73 0.47 -3.16 -15.58
CA ALA A 73 0.32 -1.72 -15.43
C ALA A 73 -1.13 -1.29 -15.72
N SER A 74 -1.71 -0.45 -14.88
CA SER A 74 -3.13 -0.04 -15.02
C SER A 74 -3.35 1.02 -16.09
N ARG A 75 -2.29 1.72 -16.53
CA ARG A 75 -2.35 2.87 -17.48
C ARG A 75 -3.16 4.05 -16.97
N ILE A 76 -3.47 4.06 -15.68
CA ILE A 76 -4.19 5.12 -14.96
C ILE A 76 -3.32 5.46 -13.75
N VAL A 77 -2.76 6.67 -13.70
CA VAL A 77 -1.85 7.09 -12.63
C VAL A 77 -2.53 8.07 -11.67
N HIS A 78 -2.09 8.07 -10.42
CA HIS A 78 -2.42 9.17 -9.51
C HIS A 78 -1.57 10.39 -9.89
N CYS A 79 -2.19 11.56 -10.07
CA CYS A 79 -1.51 12.85 -10.15
C CYS A 79 -2.56 13.96 -10.08
N ASP A 80 -2.53 14.80 -9.04
CA ASP A 80 -3.56 15.84 -8.89
C ASP A 80 -3.44 16.98 -9.90
N VAL A 81 -2.22 17.28 -10.34
CA VAL A 81 -1.98 18.32 -11.35
C VAL A 81 -1.90 17.74 -12.76
N PRO A 82 -2.36 18.48 -13.78
CA PRO A 82 -1.98 18.25 -15.18
C PRO A 82 -0.49 17.99 -15.38
N PHE A 83 -0.11 17.05 -16.26
CA PHE A 83 1.31 16.79 -16.54
C PHE A 83 2.06 18.03 -17.03
N GLN A 84 1.41 18.95 -17.76
CA GLN A 84 2.02 20.20 -18.23
C GLN A 84 2.26 21.23 -17.12
N LYS A 85 1.64 21.04 -15.95
CA LYS A 85 1.84 21.87 -14.75
C LYS A 85 2.87 21.27 -13.79
N LEU A 86 3.43 20.09 -14.11
CA LEU A 86 4.57 19.55 -13.38
C LEU A 86 5.84 20.26 -13.83
N ASP A 87 6.53 20.87 -12.87
CA ASP A 87 7.92 21.27 -12.96
C ASP A 87 8.75 20.23 -12.21
N LEU A 88 9.17 19.20 -12.95
CA LEU A 88 9.80 18.01 -12.41
C LEU A 88 11.32 18.17 -12.34
N THR A 89 11.88 18.15 -11.14
CA THR A 89 13.33 18.02 -10.98
C THR A 89 13.75 16.56 -11.11
N VAL A 90 14.71 16.26 -11.98
CA VAL A 90 15.31 14.94 -12.12
C VAL A 90 16.74 14.97 -11.57
N LEU A 91 17.02 14.18 -10.53
CA LEU A 91 18.33 14.11 -9.87
C LEU A 91 18.98 12.77 -10.14
N GLY A 92 20.30 12.72 -10.38
CA GLY A 92 21.00 11.45 -10.61
C GLY A 92 22.24 11.59 -11.47
N ASP A 93 22.60 10.49 -12.13
CA ASP A 93 23.67 10.44 -13.14
C ASP A 93 23.34 11.33 -14.34
N THR A 94 24.34 12.03 -14.88
CA THR A 94 24.12 13.03 -15.93
C THR A 94 23.55 12.43 -17.21
N GLU A 95 24.02 11.26 -17.65
CA GLU A 95 23.59 10.67 -18.92
C GLU A 95 22.14 10.17 -18.82
N LEU A 96 21.83 9.47 -17.73
CA LEU A 96 20.47 8.96 -17.50
C LEU A 96 19.47 10.09 -17.24
N VAL A 97 19.85 11.12 -16.48
CA VAL A 97 19.03 12.31 -16.25
C VAL A 97 18.66 12.97 -17.59
N LEU A 98 19.64 13.18 -18.49
CA LEU A 98 19.38 13.77 -19.80
C LEU A 98 18.45 12.91 -20.66
N ALA A 99 18.63 11.58 -20.65
CA ALA A 99 17.77 10.67 -21.39
C ALA A 99 16.32 10.67 -20.88
N VAL A 100 16.14 10.61 -19.55
CA VAL A 100 14.82 10.67 -18.91
C VAL A 100 14.16 12.04 -19.14
N SER A 101 14.89 13.13 -18.94
CA SER A 101 14.41 14.49 -19.18
C SER A 101 13.96 14.69 -20.62
N LYS A 102 14.71 14.17 -21.60
CA LYS A 102 14.32 14.24 -23.01
C LYS A 102 12.96 13.58 -23.25
N LEU A 103 12.79 12.34 -22.79
CA LEU A 103 11.54 11.60 -22.95
C LEU A 103 10.36 12.26 -22.24
N LEU A 104 10.56 12.80 -21.03
CA LEU A 104 9.52 13.53 -20.30
C LEU A 104 9.13 14.85 -20.99
N ASN A 105 10.10 15.59 -21.53
CA ASN A 105 9.84 16.81 -22.30
C ASN A 105 9.05 16.50 -23.59
N GLU A 106 9.32 15.36 -24.25
CA GLU A 106 8.52 14.87 -25.38
C GLU A 106 7.07 14.54 -24.98
N GLN A 107 6.83 14.20 -23.70
CA GLN A 107 5.51 14.03 -23.10
C GLN A 107 4.97 15.33 -22.45
N GLY A 108 5.51 16.50 -22.80
CA GLY A 108 5.02 17.80 -22.34
C GLY A 108 5.25 18.10 -20.85
N ILE A 109 6.05 17.29 -20.15
CA ILE A 109 6.43 17.52 -18.74
C ILE A 109 7.72 18.33 -18.72
N ARG A 110 7.73 19.48 -18.06
CA ARG A 110 8.93 20.31 -17.95
C ARG A 110 9.89 19.67 -16.95
N THR A 111 11.16 19.61 -17.32
CA THR A 111 12.20 19.03 -16.46
C THR A 111 13.33 20.00 -16.17
N SER A 112 13.88 19.88 -14.97
CA SER A 112 15.08 20.58 -14.50
C SER A 112 16.03 19.59 -13.82
N THR A 113 17.33 19.89 -13.76
CA THR A 113 18.32 19.04 -13.08
C THR A 113 18.70 19.55 -11.69
N LYS A 114 18.06 20.63 -11.24
CA LYS A 114 18.28 21.28 -9.94
C LYS A 114 16.92 21.67 -9.38
N ILE A 115 16.79 21.55 -8.07
CA ILE A 115 15.59 21.99 -7.37
C ILE A 115 15.56 23.52 -7.39
N THR A 116 14.46 24.10 -7.84
CA THR A 116 14.19 25.53 -7.90
C THR A 116 12.99 25.88 -7.02
N ASP A 117 12.66 27.16 -6.88
CA ASP A 117 11.47 27.60 -6.13
C ASP A 117 10.14 27.25 -6.82
N THR A 118 10.18 26.76 -8.06
CA THR A 118 9.00 26.34 -8.82
C THR A 118 8.83 24.83 -8.86
N SER A 119 9.84 24.05 -8.44
CA SER A 119 9.81 22.58 -8.51
C SER A 119 8.73 21.99 -7.61
N ASN A 120 7.65 21.48 -8.23
CA ASN A 120 6.57 20.77 -7.56
C ASN A 120 6.64 19.25 -7.78
N GLY A 121 7.55 18.77 -8.63
CA GLY A 121 7.84 17.36 -8.82
C GLY A 121 9.29 17.03 -8.52
N LEU A 122 9.54 15.81 -8.03
CA LEU A 122 10.89 15.24 -7.88
C LEU A 122 10.93 13.80 -8.41
N LEU A 123 11.89 13.51 -9.28
CA LEU A 123 12.30 12.17 -9.70
C LEU A 123 13.76 11.95 -9.30
N ASP A 124 13.99 11.09 -8.32
CA ASP A 124 15.32 10.83 -7.79
C ASP A 124 15.89 9.50 -8.29
N LEU A 125 16.94 9.61 -9.10
CA LEU A 125 17.69 8.50 -9.68
C LEU A 125 19.04 8.32 -8.98
N ARG A 126 19.34 9.07 -7.90
CA ARG A 126 20.61 8.92 -7.17
C ARG A 126 20.85 7.52 -6.58
N PRO A 127 19.81 6.75 -6.15
CA PRO A 127 20.02 5.36 -5.73
C PRO A 127 20.53 4.43 -6.86
N LEU A 128 20.51 4.90 -8.11
CA LEU A 128 21.08 4.20 -9.27
C LEU A 128 22.56 4.49 -9.52
N LEU A 129 23.18 5.41 -8.75
CA LEU A 129 24.60 5.72 -8.88
C LEU A 129 25.47 4.52 -8.46
N PRO A 130 26.68 4.36 -9.02
CA PRO A 130 27.63 3.37 -8.54
C PRO A 130 27.97 3.58 -7.05
N LEU A 131 27.57 2.64 -6.21
CA LEU A 131 27.82 2.68 -4.77
C LEU A 131 29.12 1.94 -4.45
N SER A 132 30.06 2.63 -3.80
CA SER A 132 31.43 2.14 -3.55
C SER A 132 31.75 1.86 -2.09
N SER A 133 30.91 2.34 -1.17
CA SER A 133 31.09 2.14 0.27
C SER A 133 29.75 2.22 1.01
N SER A 134 29.74 1.74 2.25
CA SER A 134 28.58 1.85 3.13
C SER A 134 28.23 3.30 3.46
N ASP A 135 29.21 4.19 3.63
CA ASP A 135 29.00 5.62 3.83
C ASP A 135 28.36 6.28 2.61
N HIS A 136 28.81 5.90 1.41
CA HIS A 136 28.21 6.41 0.17
C HIS A 136 26.75 5.95 0.05
N ALA A 137 26.48 4.66 0.25
CA ALA A 137 25.12 4.11 0.19
C ALA A 137 24.17 4.73 1.22
N THR A 138 24.60 4.86 2.48
CA THR A 138 23.76 5.46 3.53
C THR A 138 23.49 6.95 3.28
N LYS A 139 24.46 7.68 2.71
CA LYS A 139 24.31 9.09 2.34
C LYS A 139 23.22 9.33 1.28
N ILE A 140 22.95 8.37 0.40
CA ILE A 140 21.84 8.45 -0.57
C ILE A 140 20.50 8.67 0.15
N ASN A 141 20.22 7.95 1.24
CA ASN A 141 18.97 8.11 1.98
C ASN A 141 18.79 9.54 2.52
N VAL A 142 19.87 10.11 3.08
CA VAL A 142 19.87 11.49 3.59
C VAL A 142 19.66 12.48 2.45
N GLN A 143 20.32 12.27 1.32
CA GLN A 143 20.21 13.11 0.13
C GLN A 143 18.78 13.11 -0.45
N VAL A 144 18.14 11.95 -0.53
CA VAL A 144 16.74 11.80 -0.97
C VAL A 144 15.80 12.49 0.01
N PHE A 145 16.00 12.29 1.32
CA PHE A 145 15.23 12.99 2.36
C PHE A 145 15.34 14.52 2.23
N GLU A 146 16.54 15.07 2.02
CA GLU A 146 16.74 16.51 1.86
C GLU A 146 16.04 17.06 0.62
N ALA A 147 16.07 16.32 -0.49
CA ALA A 147 15.36 16.70 -1.71
C ALA A 147 13.83 16.62 -1.50
N ALA A 148 13.33 15.57 -0.87
CA ALA A 148 11.92 15.44 -0.50
C ALA A 148 11.45 16.60 0.40
N ARG A 149 12.23 16.96 1.42
CA ARG A 149 11.97 18.10 2.31
C ARG A 149 11.86 19.43 1.54
N SER A 150 12.70 19.63 0.54
CA SER A 150 12.73 20.90 -0.21
C SER A 150 11.48 21.18 -1.03
N ILE A 151 10.69 20.15 -1.37
CA ILE A 151 9.43 20.29 -2.12
C ILE A 151 8.18 20.00 -1.29
N ALA A 152 8.34 19.65 0.00
CA ALA A 152 7.28 19.08 0.83
C ALA A 152 5.99 19.93 0.91
N SER A 153 6.10 21.26 0.84
CA SER A 153 4.95 22.17 0.91
C SER A 153 4.18 22.32 -0.41
N ARG A 154 4.70 21.77 -1.51
CA ARG A 154 4.16 21.94 -2.87
C ARG A 154 4.26 20.68 -3.72
N ALA A 155 4.52 19.53 -3.10
CA ALA A 155 4.75 18.28 -3.81
C ALA A 155 3.49 17.86 -4.59
N SER A 156 3.68 17.54 -5.88
CA SER A 156 2.67 17.01 -6.79
C SER A 156 3.07 15.65 -7.34
N LEU A 157 4.38 15.39 -7.47
CA LEU A 157 4.97 14.09 -7.82
C LEU A 157 6.26 13.90 -7.01
N PHE A 158 6.41 12.75 -6.35
CA PHE A 158 7.67 12.34 -5.73
C PHE A 158 7.95 10.88 -6.07
N ALA A 159 8.90 10.66 -6.97
CA ALA A 159 9.30 9.34 -7.41
C ALA A 159 10.78 9.07 -7.13
N VAL A 160 11.10 7.85 -6.74
CA VAL A 160 12.48 7.40 -6.54
C VAL A 160 12.69 6.09 -7.28
N VAL A 161 13.83 5.97 -7.98
CA VAL A 161 14.22 4.74 -8.68
C VAL A 161 15.45 4.14 -8.01
N GLN A 162 15.36 2.88 -7.64
CA GLN A 162 16.43 2.07 -7.05
C GLN A 162 16.63 0.78 -7.84
N ASP A 163 17.73 0.08 -7.61
CA ASP A 163 18.02 -1.22 -8.21
C ASP A 163 18.27 -2.24 -7.09
N LEU A 164 17.23 -3.03 -6.79
CA LEU A 164 17.26 -4.17 -5.88
C LEU A 164 17.09 -5.50 -6.62
N GLY A 165 17.12 -5.49 -7.96
CA GLY A 165 16.91 -6.65 -8.82
C GLY A 165 15.51 -6.77 -9.44
N GLY A 166 14.64 -5.77 -9.30
CA GLY A 166 13.33 -5.72 -9.96
C GLY A 166 12.23 -6.58 -9.32
N GLU A 167 12.51 -7.22 -8.18
CA GLU A 167 11.57 -8.05 -7.40
C GLU A 167 11.44 -7.52 -5.96
N LEU A 168 11.50 -6.20 -5.80
CA LEU A 168 11.30 -5.46 -4.56
C LEU A 168 12.34 -5.79 -3.46
N GLY A 169 13.48 -6.35 -3.88
CA GLY A 169 14.51 -6.89 -2.99
C GLY A 169 14.05 -8.07 -2.10
N LEU A 170 13.00 -8.79 -2.49
CA LEU A 170 12.45 -9.92 -1.72
C LEU A 170 13.10 -11.26 -2.04
N CYS A 171 13.74 -11.39 -3.21
CA CYS A 171 14.25 -12.67 -3.72
C CYS A 171 15.77 -12.89 -3.53
N GLY A 172 16.43 -12.08 -2.70
CA GLY A 172 17.81 -12.33 -2.27
C GLY A 172 18.92 -12.02 -3.29
N GLU A 173 18.60 -11.45 -4.45
CA GLU A 173 19.59 -11.02 -5.47
C GLU A 173 20.17 -9.61 -5.20
N THR A 174 19.68 -8.93 -4.17
CA THR A 174 20.03 -7.53 -3.88
C THR A 174 21.48 -7.37 -3.46
N GLN A 175 22.17 -6.39 -4.06
CA GLN A 175 23.54 -6.07 -3.70
C GLN A 175 23.61 -5.37 -2.31
N PRO A 176 24.63 -5.64 -1.47
CA PRO A 176 24.71 -5.08 -0.12
C PRO A 176 24.63 -3.55 -0.04
N PHE A 177 25.29 -2.84 -0.96
CA PHE A 177 25.24 -1.38 -0.97
C PHE A 177 23.89 -0.84 -1.46
N ALA A 178 23.23 -1.54 -2.39
CA ALA A 178 21.87 -1.19 -2.80
C ALA A 178 20.88 -1.38 -1.63
N ALA A 179 21.01 -2.46 -0.85
CA ALA A 179 20.23 -2.66 0.37
C ALA A 179 20.43 -1.53 1.40
N LEU A 180 21.65 -1.01 1.55
CA LEU A 180 21.93 0.15 2.42
C LEU A 180 21.34 1.48 1.89
N ALA A 181 21.12 1.59 0.58
CA ALA A 181 20.47 2.74 -0.05
C ALA A 181 18.94 2.60 -0.11
N ALA A 182 18.38 1.44 0.25
CA ALA A 182 16.95 1.14 0.08
C ALA A 182 16.02 1.87 1.08
N GLY A 183 16.57 2.57 2.07
CA GLY A 183 15.78 3.36 3.03
C GLY A 183 14.96 4.47 2.37
N VAL A 184 15.29 4.84 1.14
CA VAL A 184 14.48 5.71 0.29
C VAL A 184 13.04 5.22 0.15
N GLY A 185 12.80 3.91 0.21
CA GLY A 185 11.45 3.36 0.18
C GLY A 185 10.61 3.80 1.38
N GLY A 186 11.17 3.80 2.58
CA GLY A 186 10.50 4.31 3.78
C GLY A 186 10.19 5.81 3.70
N ILE A 187 11.07 6.60 3.04
CA ILE A 187 10.84 8.04 2.81
C ILE A 187 9.64 8.25 1.88
N VAL A 188 9.60 7.54 0.75
CA VAL A 188 8.51 7.64 -0.25
C VAL A 188 7.17 7.22 0.35
N LYS A 189 7.15 6.12 1.13
CA LYS A 189 5.92 5.64 1.78
C LYS A 189 5.41 6.63 2.82
N THR A 190 6.28 7.18 3.67
CA THR A 190 5.87 8.24 4.60
C THR A 190 5.41 9.50 3.87
N ALA A 191 6.08 9.88 2.78
CA ALA A 191 5.66 11.02 1.95
C ALA A 191 4.25 10.82 1.37
N SER A 192 3.87 9.60 0.95
CA SER A 192 2.51 9.34 0.46
C SER A 192 1.41 9.53 1.51
N LEU A 193 1.75 9.40 2.79
CA LEU A 193 0.81 9.67 3.90
C LEU A 193 0.78 11.16 4.24
N GLU A 194 1.92 11.84 4.18
CA GLU A 194 2.02 13.27 4.48
C GLU A 194 1.52 14.18 3.35
N TRP A 195 1.60 13.70 2.10
CA TRP A 195 1.24 14.43 0.88
C TRP A 195 0.16 13.65 0.10
N PRO A 196 -1.07 13.53 0.63
CA PRO A 196 -2.13 12.72 0.01
C PRO A 196 -2.53 13.18 -1.40
N GLU A 197 -2.30 14.46 -1.72
CA GLU A 197 -2.51 15.05 -3.05
C GLU A 197 -1.35 14.78 -4.03
N ALA A 198 -0.17 14.41 -3.51
CA ALA A 198 0.99 14.13 -4.34
C ALA A 198 1.00 12.68 -4.83
N SER A 199 1.41 12.48 -6.07
CA SER A 199 1.72 11.14 -6.57
C SER A 199 3.07 10.69 -6.03
N CYS A 200 3.09 9.66 -5.19
CA CYS A 200 4.33 9.09 -4.68
C CYS A 200 4.59 7.72 -5.34
N LYS A 201 5.82 7.45 -5.75
CA LYS A 201 6.17 6.17 -6.39
C LYS A 201 7.61 5.73 -6.13
N LEU A 202 7.78 4.46 -5.78
CA LEU A 202 9.06 3.79 -5.63
C LEU A 202 9.18 2.73 -6.73
N ILE A 203 10.22 2.83 -7.54
CA ILE A 203 10.49 1.91 -8.65
C ILE A 203 11.76 1.14 -8.33
N ASP A 204 11.66 -0.18 -8.15
CA ASP A 204 12.78 -1.11 -8.18
C ASP A 204 12.98 -1.61 -9.62
N LEU A 205 14.09 -1.24 -10.24
CA LEU A 205 14.40 -1.54 -11.63
C LEU A 205 15.58 -2.52 -11.71
N ASP A 206 15.37 -3.68 -12.33
CA ASP A 206 16.48 -4.53 -12.78
C ASP A 206 17.14 -3.93 -14.01
N ARG A 207 18.38 -3.46 -13.85
CA ARG A 207 19.13 -2.72 -14.88
C ARG A 207 20.03 -3.61 -15.71
N ARG A 208 20.16 -4.89 -15.36
CA ARG A 208 21.11 -5.81 -15.98
C ARG A 208 20.82 -5.92 -17.48
N GLY A 209 21.84 -5.60 -18.28
CA GLY A 209 21.77 -5.67 -19.74
C GLY A 209 20.92 -4.58 -20.41
N LEU A 210 20.55 -3.49 -19.71
CA LEU A 210 19.86 -2.35 -20.29
C LEU A 210 20.82 -1.19 -20.58
N CYS A 211 20.78 -0.65 -21.79
CA CYS A 211 21.41 0.62 -22.11
C CYS A 211 20.66 1.80 -21.47
N VAL A 212 21.30 2.97 -21.37
CA VAL A 212 20.71 4.18 -20.75
C VAL A 212 19.37 4.57 -21.38
N LYS A 213 19.23 4.43 -22.71
CA LYS A 213 17.98 4.70 -23.41
C LYS A 213 16.85 3.76 -23.00
N GLU A 214 17.13 2.46 -22.87
CA GLU A 214 16.15 1.47 -22.40
C GLU A 214 15.75 1.75 -20.95
N GLN A 215 16.71 2.04 -20.07
CA GLN A 215 16.43 2.41 -18.68
C GLN A 215 15.52 3.65 -18.60
N ALA A 216 15.84 4.70 -19.35
CA ALA A 216 15.03 5.92 -19.39
C ALA A 216 13.60 5.65 -19.88
N GLN A 217 13.45 4.83 -20.93
CA GLN A 217 12.14 4.47 -21.47
C GLN A 217 11.28 3.73 -20.44
N VAL A 218 11.86 2.75 -19.74
CA VAL A 218 11.16 1.98 -18.71
C VAL A 218 10.71 2.88 -17.56
N ILE A 219 11.59 3.75 -17.07
CA ILE A 219 11.28 4.68 -15.96
C ILE A 219 10.14 5.62 -16.35
N VAL A 220 10.24 6.27 -17.52
CA VAL A 220 9.21 7.21 -18.00
C VAL A 220 7.89 6.48 -18.25
N ASN A 221 7.94 5.25 -18.77
CA ASN A 221 6.74 4.47 -19.01
C ASN A 221 5.99 4.15 -17.70
N GLU A 222 6.69 3.74 -16.66
CA GLU A 222 6.07 3.45 -15.36
C GLU A 222 5.56 4.73 -14.67
N LEU A 223 6.24 5.86 -14.82
CA LEU A 223 5.78 7.14 -14.25
C LEU A 223 4.46 7.63 -14.87
N ILE A 224 4.31 7.51 -16.19
CA ILE A 224 3.15 8.07 -16.91
C ILE A 224 2.01 7.05 -17.03
N TRP A 225 2.33 5.75 -17.17
CA TRP A 225 1.34 4.70 -17.46
C TRP A 225 1.42 3.49 -16.53
N GLY A 226 2.32 3.47 -15.54
CA GLY A 226 2.52 2.32 -14.67
C GLY A 226 1.34 2.01 -13.74
N GLY A 227 0.69 3.05 -13.24
CA GLY A 227 -0.43 2.94 -12.31
C GLY A 227 -0.20 3.69 -11.01
N PRO A 228 -1.14 3.67 -10.06
CA PRO A 228 -1.01 4.35 -8.77
C PRO A 228 -0.30 3.49 -7.71
N ASP A 229 0.13 2.26 -8.06
CA ASP A 229 0.86 1.40 -7.13
C ASP A 229 2.11 2.13 -6.62
N LEU A 230 2.21 2.24 -5.29
CA LEU A 230 3.23 3.01 -4.59
C LEU A 230 4.62 2.41 -4.73
N GLU A 231 4.76 1.08 -4.67
CA GLU A 231 6.01 0.36 -4.79
C GLU A 231 5.89 -0.72 -5.88
N VAL A 232 6.78 -0.69 -6.86
CA VAL A 232 6.75 -1.58 -8.04
C VAL A 232 8.13 -2.11 -8.36
N GLY A 233 8.19 -3.38 -8.76
CA GLY A 233 9.39 -4.04 -9.26
C GLY A 233 9.29 -4.21 -10.77
N LEU A 234 10.37 -3.93 -11.51
CA LEU A 234 10.40 -4.01 -12.97
C LEU A 234 11.57 -4.89 -13.41
N LYS A 235 11.27 -5.92 -14.22
CA LYS A 235 12.25 -6.74 -14.94
C LYS A 235 11.99 -6.61 -16.45
N PRO A 236 12.55 -5.57 -17.09
CA PRO A 236 12.19 -5.24 -18.48
C PRO A 236 12.60 -6.31 -19.49
N LYS A 237 13.71 -7.02 -19.25
CA LYS A 237 14.15 -8.13 -20.13
C LYS A 237 13.18 -9.31 -20.11
N ASP A 238 12.49 -9.53 -18.99
CA ASP A 238 11.47 -10.58 -18.84
C ASP A 238 10.06 -10.08 -19.18
N ASN A 239 9.90 -8.78 -19.46
CA ASN A 239 8.62 -8.09 -19.60
C ASN A 239 7.70 -8.29 -18.37
N LYS A 240 8.29 -8.29 -17.18
CA LYS A 240 7.56 -8.49 -15.92
C LYS A 240 7.54 -7.24 -15.05
N ARG A 241 6.40 -7.05 -14.38
CA ARG A 241 6.17 -6.02 -13.37
C ARG A 241 5.61 -6.69 -12.12
N PHE A 242 6.09 -6.27 -10.95
CA PHE A 242 5.76 -6.87 -9.67
C PHE A 242 5.22 -5.82 -8.70
N VAL A 243 4.30 -6.26 -7.84
CA VAL A 243 3.91 -5.58 -6.60
C VAL A 243 4.11 -6.58 -5.45
N PHE A 244 4.11 -6.14 -4.19
CA PHE A 244 4.18 -7.09 -3.09
C PHE A 244 2.78 -7.59 -2.71
N GLU A 245 2.74 -8.76 -2.09
CA GLU A 245 1.58 -9.35 -1.45
C GLU A 245 1.96 -9.86 -0.06
N LEU A 246 1.04 -9.74 0.89
CA LEU A 246 1.18 -10.31 2.23
C LEU A 246 0.56 -11.70 2.25
N GLU A 247 1.34 -12.70 2.65
CA GLU A 247 0.87 -14.06 2.82
C GLU A 247 0.91 -14.44 4.31
N PRO A 248 -0.21 -14.86 4.91
CA PRO A 248 -0.24 -15.37 6.28
C PRO A 248 0.68 -16.58 6.44
N VAL A 249 1.40 -16.65 7.56
CA VAL A 249 2.31 -17.73 7.88
C VAL A 249 1.79 -18.52 9.08
N VAL A 250 1.81 -19.84 8.96
CA VAL A 250 1.57 -20.75 10.09
C VAL A 250 2.91 -21.04 10.77
N LEU A 251 3.07 -20.59 12.02
CA LEU A 251 4.30 -20.79 12.79
C LEU A 251 4.37 -22.21 13.37
N ASN A 252 5.56 -22.78 13.39
CA ASN A 252 5.83 -24.02 14.09
C ASN A 252 6.06 -23.75 15.59
N LYS A 253 5.13 -24.21 16.43
CA LYS A 253 5.21 -24.05 17.89
C LYS A 253 5.88 -25.22 18.61
N GLU A 254 6.03 -26.36 17.93
CA GLU A 254 6.50 -27.62 18.53
C GLU A 254 7.99 -27.86 18.32
N ALA A 255 8.58 -27.31 17.26
CA ALA A 255 10.01 -27.43 17.02
C ALA A 255 10.84 -26.67 18.07
N ASP A 256 12.06 -27.15 18.30
CA ASP A 256 13.02 -26.47 19.14
C ASP A 256 13.69 -25.30 18.40
N VAL A 257 14.03 -24.27 19.17
CA VAL A 257 14.92 -23.20 18.68
C VAL A 257 16.33 -23.79 18.57
N ASP A 258 17.04 -23.49 17.49
CA ASP A 258 18.44 -23.94 17.29
C ASP A 258 19.42 -23.07 18.11
N LEU A 259 19.14 -22.97 19.41
CA LEU A 259 19.91 -22.27 20.43
C LEU A 259 19.73 -22.99 21.77
N ASP A 260 20.81 -23.15 22.53
CA ASP A 260 20.82 -23.83 23.82
C ASP A 260 21.61 -23.07 24.91
N GLU A 261 21.86 -23.71 26.05
CA GLU A 261 22.55 -23.14 27.21
C GLU A 261 24.02 -22.76 26.96
N ASN A 262 24.65 -23.30 25.92
CA ASN A 262 26.02 -22.98 25.50
C ASN A 262 26.08 -21.76 24.58
N ASP A 263 24.94 -21.29 24.08
CA ASP A 263 24.88 -20.16 23.18
C ASP A 263 24.96 -18.82 23.92
N VAL A 264 25.62 -17.85 23.28
CA VAL A 264 25.78 -16.48 23.78
C VAL A 264 25.11 -15.52 22.81
N ILE A 265 24.10 -14.80 23.31
CA ILE A 265 23.25 -13.91 22.52
C ILE A 265 23.60 -12.45 22.82
N LEU A 266 24.09 -11.73 21.81
CA LEU A 266 24.36 -10.30 21.89
C LEU A 266 23.12 -9.51 21.50
N VAL A 267 22.60 -8.68 22.42
CA VAL A 267 21.36 -7.94 22.21
C VAL A 267 21.56 -6.45 22.38
N SER A 268 21.39 -5.66 21.32
CA SER A 268 21.38 -4.20 21.45
C SER A 268 19.99 -3.71 21.84
N GLY A 269 19.88 -2.81 22.81
CA GLY A 269 18.60 -2.31 23.31
C GLY A 269 17.79 -3.36 24.10
N GLY A 270 18.41 -4.46 24.51
CA GLY A 270 17.71 -5.62 25.10
C GLY A 270 17.40 -5.55 26.59
N ALA A 271 17.82 -4.50 27.29
CA ALA A 271 17.66 -4.41 28.74
C ALA A 271 16.37 -3.69 29.18
N ARG A 272 15.60 -3.14 28.24
CA ARG A 272 14.43 -2.28 28.48
C ARG A 272 13.37 -2.47 27.38
N GLY A 273 12.11 -2.18 27.69
CA GLY A 273 10.99 -2.17 26.75
C GLY A 273 10.71 -3.54 26.10
N VAL A 274 10.13 -3.51 24.89
CA VAL A 274 9.68 -4.71 24.16
C VAL A 274 10.81 -5.71 23.88
N THR A 275 12.02 -5.22 23.62
CA THR A 275 13.19 -6.09 23.39
C THR A 275 13.54 -6.89 24.64
N ALA A 276 13.34 -6.35 25.84
CA ALA A 276 13.57 -7.07 27.09
C ALA A 276 12.56 -8.21 27.29
N GLU A 277 11.30 -8.00 26.90
CA GLU A 277 10.29 -9.07 26.94
C GLU A 277 10.66 -10.23 26.01
N CYS A 278 11.08 -9.92 24.79
CA CYS A 278 11.61 -10.89 23.84
C CYS A 278 12.84 -11.64 24.36
N VAL A 279 13.76 -10.94 25.02
CA VAL A 279 14.94 -11.55 25.68
C VAL A 279 14.52 -12.55 26.76
N VAL A 280 13.57 -12.18 27.61
CA VAL A 280 13.09 -13.07 28.70
C VAL A 280 12.34 -14.28 28.13
N ALA A 281 11.53 -14.10 27.08
CA ALA A 281 10.86 -15.20 26.39
C ALA A 281 11.87 -16.18 25.78
N LEU A 282 12.88 -15.67 25.05
CA LEU A 282 13.92 -16.50 24.45
C LEU A 282 14.76 -17.22 25.52
N ALA A 283 15.12 -16.53 26.60
CA ALA A 283 15.85 -17.12 27.74
C ALA A 283 15.07 -18.29 28.38
N ARG A 284 13.74 -18.21 28.42
CA ARG A 284 12.89 -19.31 28.90
C ARG A 284 12.97 -20.53 27.98
N ALA A 285 13.01 -20.32 26.67
CA ALA A 285 13.03 -21.37 25.66
C ALA A 285 14.41 -22.04 25.51
N THR A 286 15.51 -21.28 25.61
CA THR A 286 16.84 -21.78 25.21
C THR A 286 17.83 -21.93 26.36
N LYS A 287 17.61 -21.23 27.48
CA LYS A 287 18.58 -21.11 28.58
C LYS A 287 19.94 -20.50 28.21
N SER A 288 20.07 -19.90 27.04
CA SER A 288 21.30 -19.25 26.55
C SER A 288 21.76 -18.08 27.43
N SER A 289 23.04 -17.70 27.35
CA SER A 289 23.58 -16.53 28.05
C SER A 289 23.35 -15.24 27.25
N PHE A 290 23.12 -14.10 27.92
CA PHE A 290 22.76 -12.84 27.26
C PHE A 290 23.74 -11.70 27.58
N LEU A 291 24.20 -11.01 26.53
CA LEU A 291 24.95 -9.76 26.60
C LEU A 291 24.06 -8.60 26.14
N LEU A 292 23.48 -7.85 27.09
CA LEU A 292 22.53 -6.76 26.84
C LEU A 292 23.26 -5.42 26.73
N VAL A 293 23.32 -4.85 25.53
CA VAL A 293 24.02 -3.58 25.27
C VAL A 293 23.06 -2.40 25.29
N GLY A 294 23.39 -1.35 26.02
CA GLY A 294 22.61 -0.11 26.07
C GLY A 294 23.44 1.10 26.50
N ARG A 295 22.91 2.31 26.29
CA ARG A 295 23.60 3.58 26.63
C ARG A 295 23.36 4.04 28.07
N SER A 296 22.35 3.50 28.73
CA SER A 296 21.97 3.94 30.08
C SER A 296 23.00 3.46 31.09
N SER A 297 23.55 4.38 31.88
CA SER A 297 24.39 4.03 33.03
C SER A 297 23.52 3.48 34.15
N ILE A 298 23.98 2.41 34.82
CA ILE A 298 23.43 1.97 36.10
C ILE A 298 23.81 3.02 37.15
N VAL A 299 22.81 3.54 37.85
CA VAL A 299 22.96 4.55 38.90
C VAL A 299 22.35 4.06 40.20
N GLU A 300 22.81 4.62 41.31
CA GLU A 300 22.26 4.37 42.64
C GLU A 300 20.79 4.82 42.71
N ASP A 301 19.96 3.99 43.35
CA ASP A 301 18.56 4.26 43.56
C ASP A 301 18.36 4.97 44.91
N ILE A 302 17.98 6.24 44.84
CA ILE A 302 17.90 7.12 46.01
C ILE A 302 16.59 7.01 46.79
N ASP A 303 15.55 6.40 46.19
CA ASP A 303 14.21 6.27 46.79
C ASP A 303 13.41 5.13 46.13
N PRO A 304 13.63 3.86 46.55
CA PRO A 304 12.98 2.69 45.96
C PRO A 304 11.45 2.71 45.97
N ASP A 305 10.83 3.45 46.90
CA ASP A 305 9.37 3.51 47.05
C ASP A 305 8.72 4.42 46.00
N ALA A 306 9.48 5.35 45.40
CA ALA A 306 8.98 6.27 44.38
C ALA A 306 8.74 5.57 43.03
N GLN A 307 7.52 5.07 42.79
CA GLN A 307 7.20 4.24 41.61
C GLN A 307 7.15 4.98 40.26
N ASP A 308 6.89 6.29 40.26
CA ASP A 308 6.72 7.07 39.03
C ASP A 308 7.69 8.26 38.92
N ILE A 309 7.77 8.83 37.72
CA ILE A 309 8.67 9.96 37.44
C ILE A 309 8.37 11.19 38.30
N SER A 310 7.11 11.41 38.68
CA SER A 310 6.70 12.56 39.50
C SER A 310 7.12 12.37 40.96
N ALA A 311 6.98 11.17 41.49
CA ALA A 311 7.47 10.77 42.81
C ALA A 311 8.98 10.89 42.89
N LEU A 312 9.70 10.37 41.89
CA LEU A 312 11.16 10.52 41.80
C LEU A 312 11.60 11.97 41.67
N ASN A 313 10.90 12.78 40.87
CA ASN A 313 11.21 14.21 40.78
C ASN A 313 11.10 14.91 42.15
N ARG A 314 10.08 14.56 42.96
CA ARG A 314 9.91 15.09 44.32
C ARG A 314 11.03 14.60 45.25
N ALA A 315 11.38 13.32 45.20
CA ALA A 315 12.46 12.74 46.02
C ALA A 315 13.82 13.40 45.71
N ILE A 316 14.14 13.58 44.43
CA ILE A 316 15.37 14.26 43.98
C ILE A 316 15.40 15.72 44.43
N LEU A 317 14.28 16.45 44.31
CA LEU A 317 14.19 17.84 44.78
C LEU A 317 14.32 17.95 46.30
N LYS A 318 13.82 16.96 47.06
CA LYS A 318 13.96 16.92 48.51
C LYS A 318 15.42 16.72 48.94
N GLN A 319 16.18 15.88 48.25
CA GLN A 319 17.61 15.66 48.52
C GLN A 319 18.50 16.79 47.97
N ALA A 320 18.09 17.43 46.87
CA ALA A 320 18.87 18.46 46.18
C ALA A 320 17.98 19.63 45.71
N PRO A 321 17.54 20.51 46.63
CA PRO A 321 16.56 21.57 46.35
C PRO A 321 17.04 22.65 45.38
N GLY A 322 18.34 22.72 45.07
CA GLY A 322 18.93 23.69 44.14
C GLY A 322 18.94 23.27 42.66
N LEU A 323 18.48 22.06 42.31
CA LEU A 323 18.53 21.56 40.94
C LEU A 323 17.43 22.16 40.05
N LYS A 324 17.78 22.46 38.79
CA LYS A 324 16.81 22.90 37.79
C LYS A 324 15.92 21.73 37.34
N LEU A 325 14.65 22.01 37.03
CA LEU A 325 13.66 20.99 36.63
C LEU A 325 14.12 20.06 35.49
N PRO A 326 14.78 20.54 34.41
CA PRO A 326 15.29 19.64 33.37
C PRO A 326 16.31 18.62 33.90
N GLU A 327 17.20 19.04 34.80
CA GLU A 327 18.22 18.18 35.42
C GLU A 327 17.57 17.16 36.37
N VAL A 328 16.59 17.58 37.16
CA VAL A 328 15.79 16.68 38.03
C VAL A 328 15.12 15.59 37.19
N ARG A 329 14.41 15.98 36.11
CA ARG A 329 13.75 15.04 35.20
C ARG A 329 14.74 14.09 34.55
N GLN A 330 15.92 14.58 34.17
CA GLN A 330 16.96 13.75 33.58
C GLN A 330 17.49 12.72 34.58
N ARG A 331 17.72 13.10 35.85
CA ARG A 331 18.12 12.18 36.91
C ARG A 331 17.03 11.14 37.19
N ALA A 332 15.77 11.54 37.29
CA ALA A 332 14.64 10.63 37.48
C ALA A 332 14.56 9.59 36.35
N LYS A 333 14.70 10.02 35.08
CA LYS A 333 14.74 9.12 33.92
C LYS A 333 15.90 8.13 33.98
N LYS A 334 17.08 8.54 34.47
CA LYS A 334 18.23 7.64 34.65
C LYS A 334 17.96 6.57 35.71
N ILE A 335 17.36 6.95 36.84
CA ILE A 335 17.00 6.00 37.92
C ILE A 335 15.97 4.99 37.40
N LEU A 336 14.89 5.44 36.76
CA LEU A 336 13.88 4.54 36.18
C LEU A 336 14.49 3.57 35.16
N ALA A 337 15.38 4.06 34.29
CA ALA A 337 16.08 3.19 33.34
C ALA A 337 16.98 2.16 34.06
N SER A 338 17.68 2.56 35.13
CA SER A 338 18.51 1.67 35.97
C SER A 338 17.68 0.56 36.62
N ARG A 339 16.48 0.90 37.14
CA ARG A 339 15.54 -0.07 37.71
C ARG A 339 15.02 -1.06 36.68
N GLU A 340 14.64 -0.59 35.50
CA GLU A 340 14.14 -1.43 34.42
C GLU A 340 15.20 -2.44 33.94
N ILE A 341 16.46 -1.99 33.83
CA ILE A 341 17.61 -2.87 33.54
C ILE A 341 17.77 -3.92 34.64
N SER A 342 17.78 -3.49 35.91
CA SER A 342 17.96 -4.39 37.05
C SER A 342 16.84 -5.44 37.14
N SER A 343 15.59 -5.03 36.94
CA SER A 343 14.43 -5.91 36.86
C SER A 343 14.57 -6.96 35.76
N THR A 344 15.04 -6.56 34.57
CA THR A 344 15.29 -7.50 33.47
C THR A 344 16.37 -8.52 33.84
N LEU A 345 17.48 -8.09 34.45
CA LEU A 345 18.55 -8.99 34.89
C LEU A 345 18.07 -9.95 35.99
N GLU A 346 17.26 -9.49 36.93
CA GLU A 346 16.65 -10.35 37.94
C GLU A 346 15.70 -11.39 37.33
N ARG A 347 14.90 -11.01 36.34
CA ARG A 347 14.02 -11.95 35.62
C ARG A 347 14.82 -13.05 34.93
N LEU A 348 15.95 -12.71 34.30
CA LEU A 348 16.87 -13.69 33.72
C LEU A 348 17.49 -14.60 34.81
N SER A 349 17.94 -14.03 35.92
CA SER A 349 18.50 -14.77 37.05
C SER A 349 17.50 -15.77 37.64
N ARG A 350 16.23 -15.38 37.79
CA ARG A 350 15.14 -16.29 38.25
C ARG A 350 14.90 -17.46 37.29
N LEU A 351 15.26 -17.34 36.02
CA LEU A 351 15.20 -18.43 35.04
C LEU A 351 16.46 -19.33 35.05
N GLY A 352 17.44 -19.03 35.90
CA GLY A 352 18.75 -19.69 35.94
C GLY A 352 19.72 -19.20 34.87
N VAL A 353 19.41 -18.09 34.19
CA VAL A 353 20.15 -17.60 33.03
C VAL A 353 21.09 -16.45 33.39
N LYS A 354 22.31 -16.47 32.82
CA LYS A 354 23.30 -15.41 32.99
C LYS A 354 23.02 -14.24 32.04
N GLY A 355 22.49 -13.15 32.59
CA GLY A 355 22.37 -11.87 31.89
C GLY A 355 23.44 -10.88 32.31
N HIS A 356 24.13 -10.26 31.36
CA HIS A 356 25.12 -9.21 31.60
C HIS A 356 24.73 -7.93 30.89
N TYR A 357 24.71 -6.80 31.60
CA TYR A 357 24.46 -5.50 31.00
C TYR A 357 25.77 -4.78 30.66
N LEU A 358 25.87 -4.28 29.43
CA LEU A 358 27.04 -3.58 28.89
C LEU A 358 26.64 -2.14 28.56
N CYS A 359 27.16 -1.20 29.34
CA CYS A 359 26.96 0.23 29.08
C CYS A 359 27.87 0.69 27.93
N ALA A 360 27.38 0.63 26.70
CA ALA A 360 28.11 1.06 25.50
C ALA A 360 27.15 1.64 24.46
N ASN A 361 27.66 2.56 23.63
CA ASN A 361 26.93 3.03 22.46
C ASN A 361 27.12 2.02 21.32
N VAL A 362 26.01 1.43 20.84
CA VAL A 362 26.05 0.42 19.77
C VAL A 362 26.62 0.97 18.45
N THR A 363 26.58 2.29 18.23
CA THR A 363 27.14 2.91 17.02
C THR A 363 28.65 3.14 17.10
N ASP A 364 29.29 2.86 18.25
CA ASP A 364 30.73 2.96 18.44
C ASP A 364 31.32 1.56 18.48
N GLU A 365 31.83 1.11 17.32
CA GLU A 365 32.38 -0.24 17.15
C GLU A 365 33.49 -0.54 18.17
N GLU A 366 34.40 0.41 18.41
CA GLU A 366 35.53 0.21 19.30
C GLU A 366 35.11 0.13 20.77
N ALA A 367 34.15 0.97 21.20
CA ALA A 367 33.56 0.85 22.52
C ALA A 367 32.83 -0.49 22.70
N LEU A 368 32.13 -0.95 21.66
CA LEU A 368 31.44 -2.23 21.65
C LEU A 368 32.43 -3.41 21.76
N ARG A 369 33.53 -3.40 20.99
CA ARG A 369 34.61 -4.40 21.10
C ARG A 369 35.18 -4.46 22.50
N ARG A 370 35.51 -3.31 23.10
CA ARG A 370 36.04 -3.23 24.47
C ARG A 370 35.05 -3.78 25.50
N ALA A 371 33.76 -3.46 25.36
CA ALA A 371 32.74 -3.92 26.28
C ALA A 371 32.54 -5.46 26.23
N ILE A 372 32.60 -6.04 25.03
CA ILE A 372 32.37 -7.48 24.81
C ILE A 372 33.61 -8.34 25.19
N ALA A 373 34.82 -7.80 25.06
CA ALA A 373 36.07 -8.56 25.19
C ALA A 373 36.21 -9.40 26.49
N PRO A 374 35.80 -8.92 27.69
CA PRO A 374 35.85 -9.72 28.91
C PRO A 374 34.95 -10.96 28.85
N TYR A 375 33.78 -10.84 28.23
CA TYR A 375 32.77 -11.91 28.15
C TYR A 375 33.11 -12.94 27.08
N ARG A 376 33.72 -12.55 25.96
CA ARG A 376 34.26 -13.51 24.99
C ARG A 376 35.25 -14.49 25.61
N LYS A 377 36.06 -14.02 26.56
CA LYS A 377 37.03 -14.86 27.27
C LYS A 377 36.38 -15.85 28.23
N SER A 378 35.22 -15.51 28.82
CA SER A 378 34.58 -16.32 29.86
C SER A 378 33.39 -17.15 29.38
N LEU A 379 32.64 -16.67 28.39
CA LEU A 379 31.42 -17.29 27.85
C LEU A 379 31.60 -17.91 26.46
N GLY A 380 32.65 -17.52 25.72
CA GLY A 380 32.94 -18.05 24.38
C GLY A 380 32.44 -17.16 23.24
N ASN A 381 32.20 -17.76 22.08
CA ASN A 381 31.79 -17.06 20.86
C ASN A 381 30.34 -16.61 20.93
N ILE A 382 30.02 -15.49 20.28
CA ILE A 382 28.64 -15.02 20.13
C ILE A 382 27.98 -15.85 19.04
N THR A 383 26.87 -16.53 19.34
CA THR A 383 26.19 -17.41 18.38
C THR A 383 24.85 -16.86 17.93
N ALA A 384 24.35 -15.79 18.55
CA ALA A 384 23.20 -15.06 18.03
C ALA A 384 23.29 -13.55 18.28
N VAL A 385 22.67 -12.77 17.40
CA VAL A 385 22.55 -11.32 17.53
C VAL A 385 21.09 -10.90 17.43
N ILE A 386 20.64 -10.06 18.36
CA ILE A 386 19.33 -9.40 18.31
C ILE A 386 19.55 -7.89 18.30
N HIS A 387 19.12 -7.22 17.23
CA HIS A 387 19.25 -5.78 17.07
C HIS A 387 17.92 -5.07 17.36
N GLY A 388 17.69 -4.75 18.64
CA GLY A 388 16.51 -4.02 19.14
C GLY A 388 16.73 -2.55 19.48
N ALA A 389 17.89 -1.96 19.14
CA ALA A 389 18.18 -0.57 19.46
C ALA A 389 17.44 0.40 18.52
N GLY A 390 16.85 1.44 19.08
CA GLY A 390 16.12 2.45 18.31
C GLY A 390 15.83 3.70 19.13
N VAL A 391 15.57 4.80 18.44
CA VAL A 391 15.10 6.08 18.97
C VAL A 391 14.06 6.67 18.01
N LEU A 392 13.30 7.66 18.46
CA LEU A 392 12.28 8.35 17.67
C LEU A 392 12.48 9.87 17.73
N ALA A 393 12.17 10.55 16.63
CA ALA A 393 12.24 12.00 16.49
C ALA A 393 11.11 12.51 15.57
N ASP A 394 9.88 12.16 15.92
CA ASP A 394 8.70 12.30 15.06
C ASP A 394 8.44 13.77 14.68
N LYS A 395 8.51 14.04 13.37
CA LYS A 395 8.27 15.34 12.72
C LYS A 395 7.95 15.10 11.25
N LYS A 396 7.02 15.86 10.67
CA LYS A 396 6.75 15.81 9.23
C LYS A 396 8.03 16.05 8.42
N ILE A 397 8.10 15.52 7.20
CA ILE A 397 9.24 15.69 6.29
C ILE A 397 9.62 17.17 6.16
N ALA A 398 8.63 18.06 6.04
CA ALA A 398 8.83 19.50 5.93
C ALA A 398 9.57 20.12 7.14
N ASP A 399 9.29 19.63 8.36
CA ASP A 399 9.77 20.20 9.62
C ASP A 399 10.95 19.43 10.22
N LYS A 400 11.31 18.28 9.63
CA LYS A 400 12.37 17.41 10.14
C LYS A 400 13.75 17.91 9.70
N SER A 401 14.63 18.12 10.68
CA SER A 401 16.02 18.52 10.41
C SER A 401 16.84 17.35 9.90
N THR A 402 17.92 17.62 9.16
CA THR A 402 18.84 16.57 8.68
C THR A 402 19.50 15.84 9.87
N SER A 403 19.80 16.57 10.96
CA SER A 403 20.33 16.00 12.19
C SER A 403 19.35 15.08 12.91
N ASP A 404 18.05 15.41 12.94
CA ASP A 404 17.02 14.53 13.53
C ASP A 404 16.94 13.22 12.74
N PHE A 405 16.87 13.33 11.40
CA PHE A 405 16.85 12.18 10.50
C PHE A 405 18.05 11.27 10.76
N GLN A 406 19.25 11.84 10.77
CA GLN A 406 20.49 11.09 10.90
C GLN A 406 20.63 10.44 12.28
N TRP A 407 20.16 11.10 13.35
CA TRP A 407 20.17 10.54 14.70
C TRP A 407 19.29 9.28 14.82
N VAL A 408 18.07 9.32 14.29
CA VAL A 408 17.16 8.15 14.27
C VAL A 408 17.73 7.04 13.40
N TYR A 409 18.20 7.41 12.20
CA TYR A 409 18.71 6.48 11.21
C TYR A 409 19.99 5.77 11.66
N ASP A 410 20.98 6.50 12.17
CA ASP A 410 22.30 5.97 12.53
C ASP A 410 22.25 4.97 13.69
N VAL A 411 21.35 5.16 14.66
CA VAL A 411 21.20 4.23 15.80
C VAL A 411 20.89 2.81 15.32
N LYS A 412 20.06 2.68 14.28
CA LYS A 412 19.73 1.39 13.66
C LYS A 412 20.84 0.94 12.70
N ILE A 413 21.24 1.80 11.77
CA ILE A 413 22.10 1.34 10.66
C ILE A 413 23.55 1.21 11.07
N LYS A 414 24.16 2.23 11.68
CA LYS A 414 25.54 2.14 12.18
C LYS A 414 25.63 1.18 13.36
N GLY A 415 24.58 1.09 14.17
CA GLY A 415 24.46 0.09 15.24
C GLY A 415 24.51 -1.34 14.70
N PHE A 416 23.70 -1.65 13.70
CA PHE A 416 23.72 -2.94 13.02
C PHE A 416 25.07 -3.25 12.36
N GLN A 417 25.66 -2.28 11.65
CA GLN A 417 26.99 -2.44 11.03
C GLN A 417 28.08 -2.75 12.07
N SER A 418 28.05 -2.05 13.22
CA SER A 418 28.97 -2.29 14.32
C SER A 418 28.79 -3.70 14.89
N LEU A 419 27.55 -4.14 15.09
CA LEU A 419 27.24 -5.51 15.53
C LEU A 419 27.81 -6.56 14.57
N LEU A 420 27.55 -6.43 13.26
CA LEU A 420 28.10 -7.34 12.25
C LEU A 420 29.63 -7.32 12.22
N SER A 421 30.25 -6.15 12.40
CA SER A 421 31.70 -6.00 12.42
C SER A 421 32.32 -6.70 13.64
N VAL A 422 31.73 -6.53 14.82
CA VAL A 422 32.24 -7.18 16.04
C VAL A 422 31.96 -8.68 16.07
N THR A 423 30.96 -9.18 15.34
CA THR A 423 30.65 -10.62 15.24
C THR A 423 31.05 -11.26 13.91
N LYS A 424 31.89 -10.59 13.11
CA LYS A 424 32.25 -11.04 11.76
C LYS A 424 32.85 -12.45 11.71
N GLN A 425 33.61 -12.83 12.73
CA GLN A 425 34.30 -14.12 12.83
C GLN A 425 33.52 -15.16 13.65
N ASP A 426 32.34 -14.82 14.16
CA ASP A 426 31.59 -15.73 15.00
C ASP A 426 30.65 -16.65 14.18
N PRO A 427 30.41 -17.88 14.65
CA PRO A 427 29.52 -18.84 14.00
C PRO A 427 28.06 -18.54 14.37
N LEU A 428 27.50 -17.45 13.84
CA LEU A 428 26.12 -17.07 14.12
C LEU A 428 25.13 -18.14 13.61
N LYS A 429 24.28 -18.63 14.53
CA LYS A 429 23.11 -19.48 14.29
C LYS A 429 21.84 -18.64 14.08
N ALA A 430 21.77 -17.44 14.65
CA ALA A 430 20.62 -16.53 14.48
C ALA A 430 20.99 -15.05 14.42
N LEU A 431 20.28 -14.29 13.57
CA LEU A 431 20.35 -12.83 13.45
C LEU A 431 18.92 -12.27 13.36
N VAL A 432 18.46 -11.62 14.43
CA VAL A 432 17.11 -11.05 14.51
C VAL A 432 17.20 -9.53 14.53
N LEU A 433 16.56 -8.87 13.56
CA LEU A 433 16.53 -7.42 13.43
C LEU A 433 15.13 -6.91 13.78
N PHE A 434 15.01 -6.02 14.75
CA PHE A 434 13.73 -5.43 15.09
C PHE A 434 13.46 -4.28 14.13
N SER A 435 12.63 -4.58 13.14
CA SER A 435 12.12 -3.64 12.16
C SER A 435 10.76 -3.08 12.62
N SER A 436 9.99 -2.48 11.71
CA SER A 436 8.63 -2.00 11.94
C SER A 436 7.79 -2.09 10.69
N VAL A 437 6.48 -2.26 10.86
CA VAL A 437 5.48 -2.13 9.79
C VAL A 437 5.61 -0.80 9.03
N ALA A 438 6.10 0.27 9.69
CA ALA A 438 6.35 1.58 9.09
C ALA A 438 7.33 1.54 7.90
N ALA A 439 8.19 0.52 7.78
CA ALA A 439 9.04 0.33 6.59
C ALA A 439 8.22 0.04 5.32
N ARG A 440 7.04 -0.60 5.47
CA ARG A 440 6.16 -1.02 4.38
C ARG A 440 4.97 -0.10 4.16
N SER A 441 4.36 0.40 5.24
CA SER A 441 3.24 1.34 5.16
C SER A 441 3.68 2.81 5.11
N GLY A 442 4.91 3.13 5.53
CA GLY A 442 5.23 4.48 6.01
C GLY A 442 4.58 4.75 7.36
N ASN A 443 4.88 5.90 7.97
CA ASN A 443 4.12 6.42 9.11
C ASN A 443 4.28 7.94 9.22
N LEU A 444 3.21 8.65 9.58
CA LEU A 444 3.19 10.11 9.65
C LEU A 444 4.29 10.64 10.58
N GLY A 445 5.16 11.52 10.07
CA GLY A 445 6.26 12.12 10.83
C GLY A 445 7.48 11.23 11.06
N GLN A 446 7.49 10.02 10.49
CA GLN A 446 8.49 8.98 10.77
C GLN A 446 9.28 8.55 9.52
N SER A 447 9.59 9.49 8.62
CA SER A 447 10.33 9.21 7.37
C SER A 447 11.74 8.62 7.61
N ASP A 448 12.41 9.05 8.67
CA ASP A 448 13.70 8.55 9.14
C ASP A 448 13.61 7.15 9.74
N TYR A 449 12.62 6.92 10.60
CA TYR A 449 12.37 5.62 11.22
C TYR A 449 11.95 4.58 10.18
N ALA A 450 11.03 4.93 9.27
CA ALA A 450 10.63 4.07 8.14
C ALA A 450 11.84 3.73 7.26
N ALA A 451 12.67 4.73 6.93
CA ALA A 451 13.87 4.52 6.12
C ALA A 451 14.87 3.57 6.78
N ALA A 452 15.13 3.75 8.08
CA ALA A 452 16.06 2.90 8.81
C ALA A 452 15.58 1.44 8.89
N ASN A 453 14.28 1.23 9.12
CA ASN A 453 13.71 -0.11 9.19
C ASN A 453 13.66 -0.80 7.81
N GLU A 454 13.41 -0.06 6.73
CA GLU A 454 13.46 -0.60 5.36
C GLU A 454 14.88 -1.09 5.01
N VAL A 455 15.92 -0.37 5.42
CA VAL A 455 17.31 -0.85 5.24
C VAL A 455 17.57 -2.12 6.03
N LEU A 456 17.08 -2.24 7.27
CA LEU A 456 17.20 -3.48 8.05
C LEU A 456 16.52 -4.65 7.32
N ASN A 457 15.34 -4.43 6.74
CA ASN A 457 14.62 -5.45 5.98
C ASN A 457 15.46 -5.95 4.79
N LYS A 458 15.97 -5.04 3.95
CA LYS A 458 16.80 -5.45 2.79
C LYS A 458 18.12 -6.09 3.22
N MET A 459 18.73 -5.59 4.29
CA MET A 459 19.95 -6.19 4.82
C MET A 459 19.71 -7.57 5.42
N ALA A 460 18.52 -7.89 5.94
CA ALA A 460 18.19 -9.24 6.36
C ALA A 460 18.22 -10.22 5.19
N HIS A 461 17.65 -9.86 4.03
CA HIS A 461 17.75 -10.69 2.81
C HIS A 461 19.21 -10.88 2.37
N VAL A 462 20.02 -9.82 2.42
CA VAL A 462 21.45 -9.87 2.08
C VAL A 462 22.24 -10.76 3.05
N GLU A 463 21.98 -10.70 4.36
CA GLU A 463 22.68 -11.54 5.32
C GLU A 463 22.17 -12.99 5.31
N ALA A 464 20.88 -13.22 5.02
CA ALA A 464 20.33 -14.56 4.82
C ALA A 464 21.00 -15.27 3.64
N SER A 465 21.20 -14.59 2.51
CA SER A 465 21.84 -15.19 1.34
C SER A 465 23.33 -15.50 1.56
N LYS A 466 24.02 -14.75 2.43
CA LYS A 466 25.42 -15.00 2.80
C LYS A 466 25.59 -16.10 3.85
N ARG A 467 24.59 -16.35 4.69
CA ARG A 467 24.70 -17.18 5.91
C ARG A 467 23.71 -18.35 5.87
N THR A 468 24.00 -19.35 5.04
CA THR A 468 23.12 -20.51 4.83
C THR A 468 22.84 -21.36 6.08
N GLY A 469 23.66 -21.24 7.13
CA GLY A 469 23.45 -21.91 8.43
C GLY A 469 22.94 -20.99 9.54
N CYS A 470 22.49 -19.77 9.23
CA CYS A 470 22.00 -18.79 10.20
C CYS A 470 20.54 -18.44 9.91
N ARG A 471 19.68 -18.49 10.92
CA ARG A 471 18.30 -17.97 10.85
C ARG A 471 18.35 -16.45 10.89
N VAL A 472 18.09 -15.80 9.76
CA VAL A 472 18.11 -14.34 9.64
C VAL A 472 16.69 -13.82 9.44
N HIS A 473 16.19 -12.99 10.36
CA HIS A 473 14.85 -12.42 10.28
C HIS A 473 14.83 -10.94 10.66
N ALA A 474 14.26 -10.09 9.81
CA ALA A 474 13.79 -8.75 10.15
C ALA A 474 12.29 -8.81 10.48
N LEU A 475 11.95 -8.42 11.71
CA LEU A 475 10.59 -8.47 12.23
C LEU A 475 9.98 -7.08 12.16
N GLY A 476 9.12 -6.86 11.16
CA GLY A 476 8.30 -5.67 10.97
C GLY A 476 7.17 -5.63 11.99
N TRP A 477 7.48 -5.19 13.20
CA TRP A 477 6.51 -5.10 14.28
C TRP A 477 5.43 -4.06 14.02
N GLY A 478 4.17 -4.46 14.22
CA GLY A 478 3.06 -3.56 14.52
C GLY A 478 3.22 -2.85 15.87
N PRO A 479 2.29 -1.98 16.25
CA PRO A 479 2.34 -1.26 17.52
C PRO A 479 2.13 -2.21 18.70
N TRP A 480 2.94 -2.09 19.75
CA TRP A 480 2.85 -2.90 20.96
C TRP A 480 2.09 -2.16 22.07
N GLU A 481 1.49 -2.90 23.00
CA GLU A 481 0.86 -2.33 24.21
C GLU A 481 1.87 -1.72 25.22
N GLY A 482 3.17 -1.85 24.96
CA GLY A 482 4.24 -1.27 25.77
C GLY A 482 5.42 -0.75 24.94
N GLY A 483 6.46 -0.26 25.64
CA GLY A 483 7.65 0.30 25.00
C GLY A 483 7.47 1.75 24.53
N MET A 484 7.47 1.97 23.21
CA MET A 484 7.44 3.32 22.61
C MET A 484 6.02 3.89 22.43
N VAL A 485 4.98 3.08 22.66
CA VAL A 485 3.57 3.50 22.55
C VAL A 485 3.10 4.11 23.87
N THR A 486 2.69 5.39 23.83
CA THR A 486 2.09 6.07 25.00
C THR A 486 0.58 5.79 25.09
N PRO A 487 -0.08 6.05 26.24
CA PRO A 487 -1.54 5.89 26.37
C PRO A 487 -2.37 6.73 25.37
N GLU A 488 -1.85 7.87 24.93
CA GLU A 488 -2.46 8.69 23.88
C GLU A 488 -2.34 8.02 22.51
N LEU A 489 -1.16 7.46 22.21
CA LEU A 489 -0.90 6.79 20.94
C LEU A 489 -1.66 5.46 20.84
N LYS A 490 -1.84 4.73 21.96
CA LYS A 490 -2.72 3.55 22.04
C LYS A 490 -4.14 3.87 21.58
N ARG A 491 -4.74 4.94 22.12
CA ARG A 491 -6.09 5.39 21.72
C ARG A 491 -6.18 5.77 20.24
N HIS A 492 -5.10 6.33 19.68
CA HIS A 492 -5.05 6.67 18.27
C HIS A 492 -5.03 5.42 17.38
N PHE A 493 -4.22 4.40 17.69
CA PHE A 493 -4.22 3.13 16.95
C PHE A 493 -5.56 2.41 17.04
N GLU A 494 -6.17 2.35 18.22
CA GLU A 494 -7.52 1.79 18.42
C GLU A 494 -8.56 2.51 17.55
N SER A 495 -8.48 3.84 17.42
CA SER A 495 -9.39 4.62 16.57
C SER A 495 -9.22 4.36 15.06
N MET A 496 -8.07 3.85 14.64
CA MET A 496 -7.78 3.48 13.24
C MET A 496 -8.01 1.99 12.96
N GLY A 497 -8.52 1.23 13.94
CA GLY A 497 -8.71 -0.22 13.81
C GLY A 497 -7.41 -1.01 13.75
N VAL A 498 -6.28 -0.43 14.18
CA VAL A 498 -4.98 -1.12 14.22
C VAL A 498 -4.83 -1.79 15.59
N PRO A 499 -4.86 -3.14 15.68
CA PRO A 499 -4.73 -3.84 16.95
C PRO A 499 -3.32 -3.68 17.53
N LEU A 500 -3.24 -3.59 18.86
CA LEU A 500 -1.97 -3.58 19.57
C LEU A 500 -1.51 -4.99 19.91
N ILE A 501 -0.20 -5.22 19.80
CA ILE A 501 0.44 -6.49 20.15
C ILE A 501 0.66 -6.52 21.66
N GLY A 502 0.08 -7.51 22.34
CA GLY A 502 0.36 -7.78 23.75
C GLY A 502 1.83 -8.13 23.98
N LEU A 503 2.40 -7.72 25.12
CA LEU A 503 3.82 -7.96 25.42
C LEU A 503 4.20 -9.45 25.35
N LYS A 504 3.35 -10.32 25.89
CA LYS A 504 3.56 -11.77 25.85
C LYS A 504 3.45 -12.29 24.41
N ASP A 505 2.38 -11.95 23.71
CA ASP A 505 2.08 -12.48 22.38
C ASP A 505 3.16 -12.11 21.36
N GLY A 506 3.65 -10.87 21.39
CA GLY A 506 4.77 -10.46 20.54
C GLY A 506 6.08 -11.15 20.91
N SER A 507 6.36 -11.32 22.21
CA SER A 507 7.57 -12.00 22.66
C SER A 507 7.59 -13.50 22.31
N ASP A 508 6.45 -14.17 22.43
CA ASP A 508 6.27 -15.57 22.06
C ASP A 508 6.32 -15.75 20.53
N ALA A 509 5.71 -14.83 19.76
CA ALA A 509 5.78 -14.83 18.30
C ALA A 509 7.22 -14.77 17.78
N MET A 510 8.12 -14.00 18.43
CA MET A 510 9.54 -13.99 18.06
C MET A 510 10.20 -15.37 18.24
N VAL A 511 9.89 -16.05 19.35
CA VAL A 511 10.42 -17.40 19.62
C VAL A 511 9.87 -18.39 18.59
N ASP A 512 8.58 -18.33 18.27
CA ASP A 512 7.93 -19.19 17.28
C ASP A 512 8.44 -18.95 15.84
N VAL A 513 8.77 -17.70 15.49
CA VAL A 513 9.48 -17.39 14.24
C VAL A 513 10.83 -18.09 14.22
N LEU A 514 11.60 -18.01 15.31
CA LEU A 514 12.90 -18.68 15.38
C LEU A 514 12.80 -20.20 15.28
N ARG A 515 11.67 -20.83 15.62
CA ARG A 515 11.43 -22.27 15.42
C ARG A 515 11.11 -22.65 13.97
N SER A 516 10.74 -21.68 13.14
CA SER A 516 10.16 -21.89 11.82
C SER A 516 11.17 -21.63 10.70
N SER A 517 11.01 -22.29 9.55
CA SER A 517 11.80 -22.01 8.34
C SER A 517 11.06 -21.00 7.46
N LEU A 518 11.34 -19.71 7.68
CA LEU A 518 10.61 -18.59 7.06
C LEU A 518 11.51 -17.67 6.24
N SER A 519 10.91 -16.71 5.53
CA SER A 519 11.62 -15.65 4.82
C SER A 519 12.41 -14.74 5.76
N ALA A 520 13.33 -13.98 5.17
CA ALA A 520 14.16 -13.03 5.90
C ALA A 520 13.40 -11.79 6.40
N GLU A 521 12.27 -11.43 5.79
CA GLU A 521 11.42 -10.31 6.19
C GLU A 521 10.02 -10.80 6.53
N LEU A 522 9.52 -10.40 7.71
CA LEU A 522 8.24 -10.82 8.28
C LEU A 522 7.51 -9.61 8.87
N ILE A 523 6.18 -9.60 8.83
CA ILE A 523 5.32 -8.61 9.50
C ILE A 523 4.59 -9.30 10.64
N VAL A 524 4.51 -8.64 11.81
CA VAL A 524 3.87 -9.21 13.00
C VAL A 524 2.79 -8.26 13.52
N GLY A 525 1.55 -8.76 13.66
CA GLY A 525 0.45 -8.11 14.37
C GLY A 525 -0.30 -6.97 13.67
N SER A 526 0.08 -6.54 12.46
CA SER A 526 -0.59 -5.41 11.77
C SER A 526 -0.52 -5.46 10.24
N ALA A 527 -1.15 -6.46 9.62
CA ALA A 527 -1.26 -6.48 8.15
C ALA A 527 -2.18 -5.35 7.64
N GLU A 528 -3.16 -4.95 8.44
CA GLU A 528 -4.16 -3.93 8.13
C GLU A 528 -3.50 -2.56 7.89
N ALA A 529 -2.44 -2.24 8.64
CA ALA A 529 -1.68 -1.00 8.48
C ALA A 529 -0.94 -0.92 7.12
N ILE A 530 -0.61 -2.06 6.51
CA ILE A 530 -0.02 -2.13 5.17
C ILE A 530 -1.14 -2.10 4.10
N ALA A 531 -2.30 -2.66 4.42
CA ALA A 531 -3.46 -2.72 3.53
C ALA A 531 -4.27 -1.42 3.46
N GLN A 532 -3.92 -0.38 4.24
CA GLN A 532 -4.56 0.94 4.16
C GLN A 532 -4.29 1.56 2.78
N ASN A 533 -5.19 1.27 1.84
CA ASN A 533 -5.21 1.84 0.51
C ASN A 533 -5.39 3.35 0.63
N THR A 534 -4.39 4.13 0.23
CA THR A 534 -4.58 5.56 0.00
C THR A 534 -5.62 5.71 -1.12
N VAL A 535 -6.85 6.09 -0.77
CA VAL A 535 -7.90 6.34 -1.76
C VAL A 535 -7.58 7.67 -2.43
N PHE A 536 -7.15 7.62 -3.68
CA PHE A 536 -6.84 8.80 -4.48
C PHE A 536 -8.07 9.28 -5.25
N PRO A 537 -8.89 10.25 -4.81
CA PRO A 537 -10.17 10.57 -5.45
C PRO A 537 -10.05 11.00 -6.92
N LYS A 538 -8.85 11.38 -7.37
CA LYS A 538 -8.55 11.78 -8.73
C LYS A 538 -7.49 10.87 -9.33
N LEU A 539 -7.80 10.24 -10.44
CA LEU A 539 -6.81 9.53 -11.25
C LEU A 539 -6.72 10.18 -12.63
N ARG A 540 -5.59 10.02 -13.31
CA ARG A 540 -5.35 10.56 -14.65
C ARG A 540 -4.87 9.48 -15.60
N THR A 541 -5.16 9.66 -16.88
CA THR A 541 -4.48 8.93 -17.96
C THR A 541 -4.17 9.88 -19.11
N LEU A 542 -3.11 9.56 -19.85
CA LEU A 542 -2.75 10.24 -21.09
C LEU A 542 -3.10 9.32 -22.26
N LEU A 543 -4.03 9.77 -23.10
CA LEU A 543 -4.45 9.04 -24.29
C LEU A 543 -3.42 9.21 -25.43
N THR A 544 -2.71 8.15 -25.76
CA THR A 544 -1.84 8.08 -26.96
C THR A 544 -2.25 6.92 -27.86
N ARG A 545 -1.87 6.99 -29.14
CA ARG A 545 -2.16 5.92 -30.12
C ARG A 545 -1.32 4.69 -29.90
N GLU A 546 -0.10 4.80 -29.36
CA GLU A 546 0.71 3.63 -29.01
C GLU A 546 0.11 2.87 -27.84
N GLN A 547 -0.34 3.59 -26.80
CA GLN A 547 -0.90 2.96 -25.60
C GLN A 547 -2.32 2.44 -25.83
N PHE A 548 -3.11 3.11 -26.66
CA PHE A 548 -4.50 2.74 -26.92
C PHE A 548 -4.71 2.48 -28.42
N PRO A 549 -4.20 1.34 -28.94
CA PRO A 549 -4.22 1.04 -30.37
C PRO A 549 -5.63 0.89 -30.94
N PHE A 550 -6.62 0.56 -30.10
CA PHE A 550 -8.04 0.48 -30.49
C PHE A 550 -8.55 1.76 -31.14
N LEU A 551 -7.96 2.93 -30.85
CA LEU A 551 -8.34 4.19 -31.46
C LEU A 551 -8.19 4.13 -32.97
N ASN A 552 -7.19 3.42 -33.49
CA ASN A 552 -6.96 3.28 -34.92
C ASN A 552 -8.13 2.58 -35.63
N ASP A 553 -8.82 1.72 -34.90
CA ASP A 553 -9.90 0.87 -35.37
C ASP A 553 -11.28 1.33 -34.88
N HIS A 554 -11.42 2.47 -34.19
CA HIS A 554 -12.72 2.98 -33.77
C HIS A 554 -12.93 4.43 -34.26
N LYS A 555 -13.58 4.57 -35.41
CA LYS A 555 -13.76 5.87 -36.09
C LYS A 555 -15.20 6.14 -36.49
N ILE A 556 -15.78 7.19 -35.93
CA ILE A 556 -17.13 7.65 -36.28
C ILE A 556 -16.99 8.92 -37.12
N ALA A 557 -17.53 8.90 -38.34
CA ALA A 557 -17.44 10.01 -39.30
C ALA A 557 -16.00 10.53 -39.49
N GLY A 558 -15.02 9.60 -39.57
CA GLY A 558 -13.60 9.90 -39.76
C GLY A 558 -12.82 10.36 -38.51
N ALA A 559 -13.50 10.61 -37.40
CA ALA A 559 -12.87 11.00 -36.14
C ALA A 559 -12.63 9.81 -35.21
N TYR A 560 -11.53 9.84 -34.48
CA TYR A 560 -11.20 8.84 -33.46
C TYR A 560 -12.14 9.00 -32.27
N VAL A 561 -12.81 7.93 -31.85
CA VAL A 561 -13.70 7.98 -30.69
C VAL A 561 -13.27 6.90 -29.70
N VAL A 562 -13.26 7.21 -28.40
CA VAL A 562 -13.03 6.17 -27.38
C VAL A 562 -14.30 5.31 -27.26
N PRO A 563 -14.23 3.98 -27.48
CA PRO A 563 -15.37 3.09 -27.31
C PRO A 563 -15.91 3.14 -25.88
N MET A 564 -17.23 3.04 -25.71
CA MET A 564 -17.85 2.96 -24.39
C MET A 564 -17.35 1.74 -23.60
N ALA A 565 -17.05 0.62 -24.27
CA ALA A 565 -16.43 -0.55 -23.66
C ALA A 565 -15.12 -0.23 -22.94
N GLN A 566 -14.29 0.66 -23.49
CA GLN A 566 -13.05 1.09 -22.84
C GLN A 566 -13.31 1.93 -21.58
N VAL A 567 -14.37 2.74 -21.58
CA VAL A 567 -14.77 3.52 -20.40
C VAL A 567 -15.22 2.61 -19.27
N ILE A 568 -15.95 1.52 -19.58
CA ILE A 568 -16.34 0.50 -18.60
C ILE A 568 -15.11 -0.13 -17.95
N LEU A 569 -14.10 -0.50 -18.75
CA LEU A 569 -12.84 -1.05 -18.23
C LEU A 569 -12.05 -0.04 -17.40
N TRP A 570 -12.04 1.23 -17.80
CA TRP A 570 -11.41 2.28 -16.99
C TRP A 570 -12.11 2.48 -15.65
N ILE A 571 -13.45 2.43 -15.60
CA ILE A 571 -14.20 2.50 -14.34
C ILE A 571 -13.81 1.34 -13.43
N ARG A 572 -13.79 0.10 -13.94
CA ARG A 572 -13.36 -1.07 -13.14
C ARG A 572 -11.92 -0.94 -12.65
N SER A 573 -11.00 -0.60 -13.54
CA SER A 573 -9.57 -0.43 -13.21
C SER A 573 -9.37 0.68 -12.16
N ALA A 574 -10.03 1.82 -12.32
CA ALA A 574 -9.98 2.91 -11.35
C ALA A 574 -10.58 2.49 -9.99
N ALA A 575 -11.73 1.81 -9.97
CA ALA A 575 -12.38 1.32 -8.77
C ALA A 575 -11.51 0.34 -7.98
N GLN A 576 -10.88 -0.62 -8.66
CA GLN A 576 -9.91 -1.53 -8.02
C GLN A 576 -8.77 -0.76 -7.35
N LYS A 577 -8.28 0.32 -7.97
CA LYS A 577 -7.24 1.18 -7.38
C LYS A 577 -7.75 2.07 -6.24
N TRP A 578 -9.05 2.31 -6.15
CA TRP A 578 -9.70 2.91 -5.00
C TRP A 578 -10.03 1.89 -3.89
N GLY A 579 -9.64 0.62 -4.05
CA GLY A 579 -9.97 -0.44 -3.10
C GLY A 579 -11.44 -0.89 -3.16
N ILE A 580 -12.16 -0.52 -4.22
CA ILE A 580 -13.58 -0.85 -4.40
C ILE A 580 -13.68 -2.11 -5.23
N VAL A 581 -14.30 -3.15 -4.65
CA VAL A 581 -14.75 -4.33 -5.40
C VAL A 581 -16.05 -3.96 -6.10
N VAL A 582 -16.00 -3.85 -7.43
CA VAL A 582 -17.14 -3.40 -8.24
C VAL A 582 -18.17 -4.51 -8.37
N SER A 583 -19.29 -4.38 -7.67
CA SER A 583 -20.44 -5.27 -7.84
C SER A 583 -21.21 -4.94 -9.13
N SER A 584 -21.50 -3.66 -9.36
CA SER A 584 -22.11 -3.19 -10.61
C SER A 584 -21.74 -1.75 -10.96
N ILE A 585 -21.84 -1.41 -12.24
CA ILE A 585 -21.78 -0.03 -12.74
C ILE A 585 -23.20 0.37 -13.17
N GLN A 586 -23.77 1.37 -12.54
CA GLN A 586 -25.13 1.82 -12.76
C GLN A 586 -25.15 3.18 -13.47
N ASN A 587 -26.20 3.42 -14.24
CA ASN A 587 -26.48 4.72 -14.87
C ASN A 587 -25.31 5.30 -15.67
N LEU A 588 -24.55 4.46 -16.39
CA LEU A 588 -23.47 4.91 -17.26
C LEU A 588 -24.05 5.72 -18.41
N LYS A 589 -23.66 6.99 -18.53
CA LYS A 589 -24.21 7.92 -19.55
C LYS A 589 -23.09 8.63 -20.32
N VAL A 590 -23.29 8.76 -21.63
CA VAL A 590 -22.52 9.65 -22.50
C VAL A 590 -23.15 11.03 -22.46
N LEU A 591 -22.45 12.01 -21.88
CA LEU A 591 -22.83 13.42 -21.96
C LEU A 591 -22.30 14.06 -23.24
N LYS A 592 -21.06 13.69 -23.61
CA LYS A 592 -20.41 14.11 -24.85
C LYS A 592 -19.47 12.99 -25.33
N PRO A 593 -19.44 12.67 -26.63
CA PRO A 593 -18.51 11.68 -27.14
C PRO A 593 -17.07 12.14 -26.93
N LEU A 594 -16.23 11.24 -26.43
CA LEU A 594 -14.81 11.46 -26.27
C LEU A 594 -14.12 11.25 -27.63
N ARG A 595 -14.08 12.33 -28.41
CA ARG A 595 -13.70 12.37 -29.83
C ARG A 595 -12.42 13.17 -30.04
N PHE A 596 -11.58 12.69 -30.96
CA PHE A 596 -10.32 13.31 -31.37
C PHE A 596 -10.15 13.31 -32.89
N GLU A 597 -9.44 14.32 -33.41
CA GLU A 597 -8.94 14.39 -34.78
C GLU A 597 -7.45 14.05 -34.82
N GLN A 598 -6.92 13.77 -36.01
CA GLN A 598 -5.48 13.48 -36.18
C GLN A 598 -4.60 14.59 -35.59
N LYS A 599 -4.98 15.85 -35.84
CA LYS A 599 -4.28 17.02 -35.30
C LYS A 599 -4.19 17.04 -33.78
N ASP A 600 -5.15 16.45 -33.05
CA ASP A 600 -5.12 16.44 -31.58
C ASP A 600 -4.05 15.49 -31.03
N PHE A 601 -3.61 14.49 -31.82
CA PHE A 601 -2.50 13.60 -31.47
C PHE A 601 -1.14 14.16 -31.89
N ASP A 602 -1.13 14.99 -32.93
CA ASP A 602 0.06 15.68 -33.42
C ASP A 602 0.35 16.98 -32.63
N ASP A 603 -0.63 17.47 -31.86
CA ASP A 603 -0.52 18.65 -31.01
C ASP A 603 0.39 18.41 -29.80
N SER A 604 1.27 19.37 -29.52
CA SER A 604 2.11 19.37 -28.31
C SER A 604 1.31 19.72 -27.05
N ASP A 605 0.14 20.36 -27.18
CA ASP A 605 -0.78 20.52 -26.06
C ASP A 605 -1.54 19.22 -25.76
N LEU A 606 -1.21 18.61 -24.62
CA LEU A 606 -1.83 17.39 -24.13
C LEU A 606 -3.19 17.61 -23.43
N SER A 607 -3.68 18.85 -23.32
CA SER A 607 -4.84 19.20 -22.48
C SER A 607 -6.12 18.43 -22.86
N LYS A 608 -6.31 18.18 -24.15
CA LYS A 608 -7.42 17.38 -24.69
C LYS A 608 -7.27 15.88 -24.42
N ARG A 609 -6.04 15.38 -24.45
CA ARG A 609 -5.70 13.94 -24.36
C ARG A 609 -5.50 13.46 -22.93
N GLN A 610 -5.38 14.38 -21.98
CA GLN A 610 -5.34 14.06 -20.56
C GLN A 610 -6.74 13.99 -19.96
N LEU A 611 -7.09 12.79 -19.53
CA LEU A 611 -8.38 12.50 -18.93
C LEU A 611 -8.23 12.45 -17.42
N LEU A 612 -9.27 12.90 -16.73
CA LEU A 612 -9.38 12.93 -15.28
C LEU A 612 -10.58 12.05 -14.89
N PHE A 613 -10.28 11.03 -14.09
CA PHE A 613 -11.25 10.17 -13.43
C PHE A 613 -11.48 10.75 -12.04
N GLN A 614 -12.72 11.10 -11.71
CA GLN A 614 -13.09 11.58 -10.38
C GLN A 614 -14.08 10.63 -9.73
N LEU A 615 -13.81 10.28 -8.48
CA LEU A 615 -14.71 9.54 -7.63
C LEU A 615 -15.22 10.43 -6.50
N LYS A 616 -16.50 10.30 -6.19
CA LYS A 616 -17.10 10.89 -5.00
C LYS A 616 -17.97 9.85 -4.29
N GLU A 617 -17.69 9.61 -3.02
CA GLU A 617 -18.50 8.75 -2.16
C GLU A 617 -19.85 9.40 -1.86
N VAL A 618 -20.91 8.60 -1.97
CA VAL A 618 -22.29 8.97 -1.65
C VAL A 618 -22.75 8.26 -0.37
N SER A 619 -22.39 6.98 -0.24
CA SER A 619 -22.58 6.14 0.96
C SER A 619 -21.54 5.02 0.97
N GLU A 620 -21.53 4.20 2.03
CA GLU A 620 -20.55 3.12 2.27
C GLU A 620 -20.28 2.22 1.05
N ASP A 621 -21.33 1.86 0.29
CA ASP A 621 -21.21 1.01 -0.90
C ASP A 621 -21.52 1.72 -2.23
N LEU A 622 -21.67 3.06 -2.26
CA LEU A 622 -22.10 3.77 -3.46
C LEU A 622 -21.23 5.00 -3.76
N TRP A 623 -20.70 5.05 -4.97
CA TRP A 623 -19.90 6.16 -5.46
C TRP A 623 -20.42 6.70 -6.79
N THR A 624 -20.23 7.99 -7.03
CA THR A 624 -20.40 8.62 -8.35
C THR A 624 -19.05 8.76 -9.02
N PHE A 625 -19.01 8.44 -10.32
CA PHE A 625 -17.84 8.52 -11.18
C PHE A 625 -18.07 9.55 -12.29
N GLU A 626 -17.04 10.37 -12.53
CA GLU A 626 -17.00 11.31 -13.66
C GLU A 626 -15.70 11.15 -14.46
N LEU A 627 -15.83 11.14 -15.78
CA LEU A 627 -14.70 11.22 -16.72
C LEU A 627 -14.72 12.57 -17.43
N SER A 628 -13.67 13.38 -17.21
CA SER A 628 -13.53 14.71 -17.78
C SER A 628 -12.15 14.94 -18.40
N ASN A 629 -11.96 16.05 -19.12
CA ASN A 629 -10.64 16.54 -19.51
C ASN A 629 -10.15 17.66 -18.57
N GLN A 630 -8.97 18.22 -18.85
CA GLN A 630 -8.41 19.32 -18.07
C GLN A 630 -9.21 20.62 -18.11
N THR A 631 -10.07 20.83 -19.12
CA THR A 631 -10.91 22.02 -19.22
C THR A 631 -12.20 21.90 -18.41
N GLY A 632 -12.41 20.78 -17.71
CA GLY A 632 -13.63 20.50 -16.95
C GLY A 632 -14.80 20.02 -17.82
N GLN A 633 -14.57 19.67 -19.09
CA GLN A 633 -15.61 19.07 -19.92
C GLN A 633 -15.82 17.63 -19.50
N ILE A 634 -17.01 17.32 -19.00
CA ILE A 634 -17.43 15.98 -18.62
C ILE A 634 -17.92 15.23 -19.85
N PHE A 635 -17.41 14.02 -20.06
CA PHE A 635 -17.77 13.13 -21.17
C PHE A 635 -18.67 12.00 -20.72
N TYR A 636 -18.36 11.38 -19.58
CA TYR A 636 -19.10 10.26 -19.02
C TYR A 636 -19.39 10.45 -17.55
N THR A 637 -20.53 9.92 -17.11
CA THR A 637 -20.90 9.81 -15.70
C THR A 637 -21.43 8.41 -15.44
N ALA A 638 -21.18 7.88 -14.25
CA ALA A 638 -21.72 6.60 -13.78
C ALA A 638 -21.85 6.58 -12.26
N GLN A 639 -22.53 5.55 -11.75
CA GLN A 639 -22.52 5.17 -10.35
C GLN A 639 -21.82 3.82 -10.23
N ILE A 640 -21.01 3.65 -9.20
CA ILE A 640 -20.31 2.40 -8.89
C ILE A 640 -20.93 1.88 -7.60
N LEU A 641 -21.46 0.66 -7.63
CA LEU A 641 -21.92 -0.05 -6.45
C LEU A 641 -20.83 -1.04 -6.01
N GLY A 642 -20.38 -0.90 -4.79
CA GLY A 642 -19.45 -1.81 -4.13
C GLY A 642 -20.17 -3.03 -3.58
N GLY A 643 -19.42 -4.11 -3.40
CA GLY A 643 -19.93 -5.32 -2.78
C GLY A 643 -19.18 -6.55 -3.22
N SER A 644 -19.60 -7.71 -2.73
CA SER A 644 -19.06 -9.00 -3.17
C SER A 644 -19.43 -9.30 -4.62
N GLU A 645 -18.63 -10.16 -5.25
CA GLU A 645 -18.95 -10.74 -6.56
C GLU A 645 -20.32 -11.40 -6.52
N GLN A 646 -21.13 -11.13 -7.55
CA GLN A 646 -22.45 -11.72 -7.70
C GLN A 646 -22.37 -12.95 -8.59
N VAL A 647 -22.99 -14.05 -8.15
CA VAL A 647 -23.27 -15.18 -9.04
C VAL A 647 -24.37 -14.76 -10.01
N LEU A 648 -23.98 -14.48 -11.25
CA LEU A 648 -24.91 -14.10 -12.31
C LEU A 648 -25.60 -15.33 -12.88
N MET A 649 -26.93 -15.27 -12.97
CA MET A 649 -27.75 -16.31 -13.59
C MET A 649 -27.99 -16.01 -15.07
N ASP A 650 -27.94 -17.06 -15.90
CA ASP A 650 -28.45 -17.01 -17.27
C ASP A 650 -29.99 -16.91 -17.22
N ASN A 651 -30.49 -15.75 -17.63
CA ASN A 651 -31.92 -15.47 -17.72
C ASN A 651 -32.38 -15.24 -19.17
N PHE A 652 -31.51 -15.47 -20.15
CA PHE A 652 -31.82 -15.27 -21.56
C PHE A 652 -32.24 -16.60 -22.17
N LYS A 653 -33.10 -16.52 -23.19
CA LYS A 653 -33.47 -17.67 -24.00
C LYS A 653 -32.72 -17.58 -25.33
N PRO A 654 -32.12 -18.67 -25.83
CA PRO A 654 -31.48 -18.67 -27.14
C PRO A 654 -32.44 -18.23 -28.24
N ILE A 655 -32.01 -17.28 -29.07
CA ILE A 655 -32.80 -16.75 -30.17
C ILE A 655 -32.36 -17.46 -31.45
N VAL A 656 -33.20 -18.38 -31.93
CA VAL A 656 -32.85 -19.28 -33.05
C VAL A 656 -33.43 -18.79 -34.39
N ALA A 657 -34.51 -17.99 -34.35
CA ALA A 657 -35.21 -17.50 -35.52
C ALA A 657 -34.74 -16.07 -35.88
N GLY A 658 -34.29 -15.86 -37.12
CA GLY A 658 -33.84 -14.56 -37.61
C GLY A 658 -32.77 -14.64 -38.70
N GLU A 659 -32.27 -13.47 -39.11
CA GLU A 659 -31.18 -13.36 -40.09
C GLU A 659 -29.89 -13.99 -39.53
N LYS A 660 -29.08 -14.58 -40.42
CA LYS A 660 -27.74 -15.10 -40.11
C LYS A 660 -26.70 -14.34 -40.92
N LEU A 661 -25.70 -13.81 -40.24
CA LEU A 661 -24.59 -13.04 -40.81
C LEU A 661 -23.28 -13.70 -40.39
N LYS A 662 -22.35 -13.84 -41.33
CA LYS A 662 -20.96 -14.21 -41.04
C LYS A 662 -20.10 -12.96 -40.93
N ASN A 663 -18.94 -13.02 -40.28
CA ASN A 663 -18.03 -11.90 -40.01
C ASN A 663 -17.91 -10.90 -41.18
N GLY A 664 -17.56 -11.40 -42.37
CA GLY A 664 -17.41 -10.56 -43.57
C GLY A 664 -18.68 -9.81 -43.99
N MET A 665 -19.87 -10.32 -43.67
CA MET A 665 -21.17 -9.65 -43.92
C MET A 665 -21.59 -8.74 -42.75
N VAL A 666 -21.18 -9.06 -41.52
CA VAL A 666 -21.47 -8.25 -40.33
C VAL A 666 -20.90 -6.84 -40.48
N TYR A 667 -19.63 -6.73 -40.89
CA TYR A 667 -18.92 -5.46 -41.02
C TYR A 667 -19.01 -4.82 -42.42
N GLN A 668 -19.79 -5.40 -43.33
CA GLN A 668 -20.17 -4.74 -44.60
C GLN A 668 -21.30 -3.72 -44.40
N LYS A 669 -22.05 -3.81 -43.29
CA LYS A 669 -23.05 -2.80 -42.94
C LYS A 669 -22.35 -1.53 -42.43
N ASN A 670 -22.79 -0.36 -42.87
CA ASN A 670 -22.20 0.94 -42.48
C ASN A 670 -22.41 1.29 -40.99
N SER A 671 -23.21 0.51 -40.26
CA SER A 671 -23.59 0.78 -38.87
C SER A 671 -22.53 0.41 -37.83
N LEU A 672 -21.47 -0.30 -38.22
CA LEU A 672 -20.38 -0.66 -37.32
C LEU A 672 -19.12 0.13 -37.69
N PHE A 673 -18.73 1.03 -36.79
CA PHE A 673 -17.63 1.99 -36.96
C PHE A 673 -16.22 1.41 -36.68
N HIS A 674 -16.03 0.11 -36.97
CA HIS A 674 -14.92 -0.70 -36.45
C HIS A 674 -13.97 -1.20 -37.55
N GLY A 675 -12.68 -0.91 -37.39
CA GLY A 675 -11.56 -1.46 -38.16
C GLY A 675 -11.16 -2.85 -37.68
N ALA A 676 -10.21 -3.48 -38.38
CA ALA A 676 -9.84 -4.88 -38.21
C ALA A 676 -9.44 -5.25 -36.76
N GLY A 677 -8.90 -4.31 -35.99
CA GLY A 677 -8.57 -4.50 -34.58
C GLY A 677 -9.78 -4.74 -33.66
N LEU A 678 -10.95 -4.20 -34.02
CA LEU A 678 -12.20 -4.28 -33.25
C LEU A 678 -13.33 -5.02 -33.98
N GLN A 679 -13.03 -5.73 -35.07
CA GLN A 679 -13.97 -6.68 -35.68
C GLN A 679 -14.01 -7.97 -34.86
N VAL A 680 -14.85 -7.97 -33.83
CA VAL A 680 -14.91 -8.99 -32.76
C VAL A 680 -16.12 -9.92 -32.87
N LEU A 681 -17.09 -9.66 -33.76
CA LEU A 681 -18.22 -10.55 -34.03
C LEU A 681 -17.86 -11.52 -35.16
N ASP A 682 -17.72 -12.81 -34.85
CA ASP A 682 -17.43 -13.82 -35.87
C ASP A 682 -18.67 -14.22 -36.66
N SER A 683 -19.78 -14.41 -35.97
CA SER A 683 -21.06 -14.72 -36.59
C SER A 683 -22.19 -14.12 -35.76
N VAL A 684 -23.27 -13.75 -36.43
CA VAL A 684 -24.51 -13.31 -35.80
C VAL A 684 -25.63 -14.20 -36.32
N SER A 685 -26.46 -14.70 -35.43
CA SER A 685 -27.62 -15.54 -35.72
C SER A 685 -28.83 -15.05 -34.95
N GLY A 686 -30.02 -15.40 -35.44
CA GLY A 686 -31.27 -15.04 -34.76
C GLY A 686 -31.56 -13.54 -34.74
N LEU A 687 -30.91 -12.74 -35.60
CA LEU A 687 -31.14 -11.30 -35.66
C LEU A 687 -32.60 -11.03 -36.09
N SER A 688 -33.41 -10.56 -35.14
CA SER A 688 -34.86 -10.47 -35.25
C SER A 688 -35.43 -9.33 -34.38
N LEU A 689 -36.75 -9.18 -34.33
CA LEU A 689 -37.41 -8.24 -33.42
C LEU A 689 -37.16 -8.59 -31.94
N GLU A 690 -37.02 -9.88 -31.61
CA GLU A 690 -36.84 -10.36 -30.23
C GLU A 690 -35.42 -10.16 -29.72
N GLY A 691 -34.42 -10.16 -30.61
CA GLY A 691 -33.03 -9.97 -30.26
C GLY A 691 -32.06 -10.57 -31.26
N ALA A 692 -30.88 -11.01 -30.80
CA ALA A 692 -29.85 -11.63 -31.61
C ALA A 692 -28.89 -12.47 -30.75
N GLU A 693 -28.12 -13.34 -31.38
CA GLU A 693 -27.04 -14.10 -30.75
C GLU A 693 -25.78 -14.00 -31.61
N ALA A 694 -24.60 -13.90 -31.00
CA ALA A 694 -23.34 -13.78 -31.72
C ALA A 694 -22.22 -14.62 -31.11
N GLU A 695 -21.37 -15.17 -31.96
CA GLU A 695 -20.08 -15.74 -31.58
C GLU A 695 -19.02 -14.64 -31.58
N ILE A 696 -18.15 -14.64 -30.56
CA ILE A 696 -17.17 -13.58 -30.31
C ILE A 696 -15.76 -14.10 -30.58
N ILE A 697 -14.97 -13.31 -31.31
CA ILE A 697 -13.53 -13.47 -31.43
C ILE A 697 -12.88 -12.76 -30.23
N HIS A 698 -12.69 -13.49 -29.14
CA HIS A 698 -11.99 -12.95 -27.99
C HIS A 698 -10.55 -12.57 -28.36
N ARG A 699 -10.19 -11.32 -28.08
CA ARG A 699 -8.80 -10.83 -28.16
C ARG A 699 -8.36 -10.22 -26.84
N THR A 700 -9.26 -9.51 -26.19
CA THR A 700 -9.06 -8.80 -24.90
C THR A 700 -10.41 -8.66 -24.21
N GLU A 701 -10.44 -8.32 -22.91
CA GLU A 701 -11.67 -7.92 -22.21
C GLU A 701 -12.43 -6.78 -22.91
N LEU A 702 -11.71 -5.85 -23.57
CA LEU A 702 -12.32 -4.78 -24.36
C LEU A 702 -13.18 -5.37 -25.48
N SER A 703 -12.70 -6.42 -26.14
CA SER A 703 -13.36 -7.08 -27.26
C SER A 703 -14.71 -7.66 -26.86
N ASP A 704 -14.81 -8.23 -25.66
CA ASP A 704 -16.02 -8.91 -25.20
C ASP A 704 -17.13 -7.89 -24.90
N LEU A 705 -16.79 -6.84 -24.14
CA LEU A 705 -17.72 -5.74 -23.85
C LEU A 705 -18.12 -4.98 -25.11
N ASP A 706 -17.17 -4.77 -26.03
CA ASP A 706 -17.44 -4.09 -27.30
C ASP A 706 -18.32 -4.95 -28.22
N ALA A 707 -18.17 -6.28 -28.24
CA ALA A 707 -19.05 -7.19 -28.98
C ALA A 707 -20.52 -7.06 -28.57
N ALA A 708 -20.81 -6.94 -27.27
CA ALA A 708 -22.16 -6.71 -26.76
C ALA A 708 -22.76 -5.39 -27.28
N LEU A 709 -21.96 -4.32 -27.32
CA LEU A 709 -22.38 -3.04 -27.85
C LEU A 709 -22.56 -3.07 -29.37
N GLN A 710 -21.66 -3.73 -30.10
CA GLN A 710 -21.77 -3.91 -31.54
C GLN A 710 -23.03 -4.70 -31.93
N LEU A 711 -23.36 -5.76 -31.18
CA LEU A 711 -24.58 -6.52 -31.40
C LEU A 711 -25.83 -5.66 -31.15
N ALA A 712 -25.81 -4.77 -30.15
CA ALA A 712 -26.89 -3.81 -29.89
C ALA A 712 -27.05 -2.79 -31.03
N LEU A 713 -25.95 -2.35 -31.64
CA LEU A 713 -25.98 -1.47 -32.81
C LEU A 713 -26.60 -2.16 -34.03
N LEU A 714 -26.20 -3.41 -34.32
CA LEU A 714 -26.78 -4.21 -35.41
C LEU A 714 -28.27 -4.46 -35.21
N TRP A 715 -28.67 -4.82 -33.99
CA TRP A 715 -30.08 -4.99 -33.67
C TRP A 715 -30.87 -3.69 -33.84
N THR A 716 -30.31 -2.56 -33.41
CA THR A 716 -30.94 -1.24 -33.58
C THR A 716 -31.08 -0.85 -35.06
N GLU A 717 -30.07 -1.13 -35.89
CA GLU A 717 -30.15 -0.91 -37.33
C GLU A 717 -31.26 -1.78 -37.95
N GLN A 718 -31.36 -3.05 -37.56
CA GLN A 718 -32.43 -3.94 -38.02
C GLN A 718 -33.83 -3.39 -37.65
N GLN A 719 -33.96 -2.79 -36.47
CA GLN A 719 -35.21 -2.22 -35.98
C GLN A 719 -35.59 -0.90 -36.64
N LEU A 720 -34.62 0.01 -36.81
CA LEU A 720 -34.86 1.42 -37.15
C LEU A 720 -34.37 1.82 -38.54
N GLY A 721 -33.64 0.93 -39.23
CA GLY A 721 -33.07 1.16 -40.57
C GLY A 721 -32.02 2.25 -40.64
N LYS A 722 -31.38 2.60 -39.50
CA LYS A 722 -30.44 3.71 -39.38
C LYS A 722 -29.26 3.35 -38.47
N GLU A 723 -28.11 3.89 -38.83
CA GLU A 723 -26.91 3.89 -37.98
C GLU A 723 -27.21 4.52 -36.62
N SER A 724 -26.61 3.97 -35.57
CA SER A 724 -26.85 4.41 -34.19
C SER A 724 -25.58 4.35 -33.34
N VAL A 725 -25.62 4.97 -32.17
CA VAL A 725 -24.53 4.93 -31.17
C VAL A 725 -25.08 4.64 -29.77
N PRO A 726 -24.33 3.94 -28.90
CA PRO A 726 -24.75 3.74 -27.52
C PRO A 726 -24.62 5.06 -26.74
N MET A 727 -25.66 5.42 -25.98
CA MET A 727 -25.72 6.67 -25.21
C MET A 727 -25.83 6.45 -23.70
N SER A 728 -26.40 5.32 -23.27
CA SER A 728 -26.37 4.95 -21.86
C SER A 728 -26.54 3.44 -21.65
N ILE A 729 -26.15 2.97 -20.47
CA ILE A 729 -26.43 1.61 -19.98
C ILE A 729 -26.97 1.77 -18.56
N ALA A 730 -28.12 1.17 -18.29
CA ALA A 730 -28.78 1.30 -16.98
C ALA A 730 -27.98 0.59 -15.88
N GLU A 731 -27.49 -0.62 -16.16
CA GLU A 731 -26.72 -1.41 -15.21
C GLU A 731 -25.78 -2.36 -15.93
N ILE A 732 -24.55 -2.49 -15.44
CA ILE A 732 -23.56 -3.45 -15.90
C ILE A 732 -23.16 -4.31 -14.70
N ARG A 733 -23.27 -5.63 -14.82
CA ARG A 733 -22.85 -6.58 -13.80
C ARG A 733 -21.73 -7.46 -14.34
N PHE A 734 -20.79 -7.80 -13.46
CA PHE A 734 -19.65 -8.65 -13.80
C PHE A 734 -19.77 -10.00 -13.09
N GLY A 735 -19.51 -11.06 -13.83
CA GLY A 735 -19.43 -12.43 -13.33
C GLY A 735 -17.98 -12.89 -13.32
N THR A 736 -17.69 -14.04 -13.92
CA THR A 736 -16.35 -14.64 -13.94
C THR A 736 -15.36 -13.85 -14.80
N GLU A 737 -14.07 -13.89 -14.47
CA GLU A 737 -12.98 -13.32 -15.29
C GLU A 737 -12.64 -14.13 -16.56
N ALA A 738 -13.45 -15.13 -16.92
CA ALA A 738 -13.24 -15.94 -18.11
C ALA A 738 -13.53 -15.14 -19.41
N PRO A 739 -12.82 -15.44 -20.52
CA PRO A 739 -13.11 -14.83 -21.83
C PRO A 739 -14.55 -15.08 -22.30
N GLY A 740 -15.22 -14.02 -22.76
CA GLY A 740 -16.51 -14.14 -23.43
C GLY A 740 -16.34 -14.71 -24.84
N VAL A 741 -17.01 -15.82 -25.13
CA VAL A 741 -17.01 -16.44 -26.47
C VAL A 741 -18.34 -16.29 -27.19
N LYS A 742 -19.40 -15.91 -26.46
CA LYS A 742 -20.75 -15.80 -26.99
C LYS A 742 -21.48 -14.62 -26.37
N CYS A 743 -22.22 -13.88 -27.18
CA CYS A 743 -23.08 -12.77 -26.75
C CYS A 743 -24.53 -13.08 -27.12
N GLN A 744 -25.45 -12.91 -26.17
CA GLN A 744 -26.88 -12.92 -26.42
C GLN A 744 -27.46 -11.54 -26.19
N LEU A 745 -28.36 -11.11 -27.05
CA LEU A 745 -29.03 -9.82 -26.97
C LEU A 745 -30.53 -10.01 -27.00
N LYS A 746 -31.23 -9.29 -26.13
CA LYS A 746 -32.68 -9.27 -26.04
C LYS A 746 -33.20 -7.85 -26.23
N GLY A 747 -34.09 -7.67 -27.19
CA GLY A 747 -34.79 -6.40 -27.39
C GLY A 747 -35.78 -6.12 -26.24
N ARG A 748 -35.81 -4.88 -25.73
CA ARG A 748 -36.81 -4.43 -24.75
C ARG A 748 -37.89 -3.57 -25.40
N SER A 749 -37.48 -2.49 -26.05
CA SER A 749 -38.41 -1.54 -26.65
C SER A 749 -37.73 -0.70 -27.72
N GLN A 750 -38.55 -0.12 -28.59
CA GLN A 750 -38.11 0.81 -29.63
C GLN A 750 -39.03 2.02 -29.73
N LYS A 751 -38.44 3.16 -30.04
CA LYS A 751 -39.09 4.42 -30.38
C LYS A 751 -38.48 4.94 -31.67
N THR A 752 -39.03 6.02 -32.22
CA THR A 752 -38.65 6.59 -33.54
C THR A 752 -37.15 6.81 -33.78
N ARG A 753 -36.37 7.05 -32.71
CA ARG A 753 -34.92 7.32 -32.78
C ARG A 753 -34.10 6.61 -31.70
N LYS A 754 -34.71 5.71 -30.94
CA LYS A 754 -34.11 5.10 -29.75
C LYS A 754 -34.50 3.63 -29.69
N ALA A 755 -33.55 2.76 -29.40
CA ALA A 755 -33.83 1.39 -29.05
C ALA A 755 -33.22 1.06 -27.68
N ILE A 756 -33.85 0.14 -26.95
CA ILE A 756 -33.39 -0.35 -25.66
C ILE A 756 -33.27 -1.87 -25.75
N SER A 757 -32.12 -2.40 -25.35
CA SER A 757 -31.82 -3.83 -25.33
C SER A 757 -31.05 -4.22 -24.08
N ASP A 758 -31.01 -5.52 -23.78
CA ASP A 758 -30.10 -6.12 -22.82
C ASP A 758 -29.14 -7.04 -23.56
N ALA A 759 -27.88 -7.09 -23.13
CA ALA A 759 -26.90 -8.04 -23.63
C ALA A 759 -26.28 -8.86 -22.49
N MET A 760 -25.92 -10.10 -22.80
CA MET A 760 -25.30 -11.03 -21.87
C MET A 760 -24.13 -11.74 -22.57
N LEU A 761 -22.97 -11.72 -21.91
CA LEU A 761 -21.75 -12.37 -22.36
C LEU A 761 -21.58 -13.70 -21.62
N LEU A 762 -21.25 -14.74 -22.37
CA LEU A 762 -21.09 -16.12 -21.90
C LEU A 762 -19.70 -16.62 -22.25
N ASP A 763 -19.09 -17.37 -21.33
CA ASP A 763 -17.86 -18.11 -21.58
C ASP A 763 -18.12 -19.41 -22.36
N LYS A 764 -17.07 -20.19 -22.60
CA LYS A 764 -17.13 -21.46 -23.34
C LYS A 764 -18.00 -22.53 -22.65
N ASP A 765 -18.17 -22.43 -21.34
CA ASP A 765 -18.92 -23.38 -20.52
C ASP A 765 -20.37 -22.90 -20.29
N GLY A 766 -20.73 -21.74 -20.86
CA GLY A 766 -22.06 -21.13 -20.74
C GLY A 766 -22.26 -20.36 -19.43
N VAL A 767 -21.18 -20.04 -18.71
CA VAL A 767 -21.23 -19.22 -17.50
C VAL A 767 -21.25 -17.75 -17.88
N VAL A 768 -22.02 -16.95 -17.13
CA VAL A 768 -22.19 -15.52 -17.39
C VAL A 768 -20.92 -14.76 -17.00
N VAL A 769 -20.29 -14.12 -18.00
CA VAL A 769 -19.11 -13.26 -17.86
C VAL A 769 -19.53 -11.84 -17.49
N ALA A 770 -20.55 -11.29 -18.16
CA ALA A 770 -21.10 -9.98 -17.83
C ALA A 770 -22.53 -9.80 -18.38
N GLN A 771 -23.30 -8.91 -17.75
CA GLN A 771 -24.62 -8.48 -18.21
C GLN A 771 -24.64 -6.97 -18.38
N LEU A 772 -25.08 -6.50 -19.55
CA LEU A 772 -25.30 -5.09 -19.87
C LEU A 772 -26.80 -4.86 -20.04
N LEU A 773 -27.44 -4.32 -19.02
CA LEU A 773 -28.88 -4.16 -18.94
C LEU A 773 -29.30 -2.73 -19.31
N GLY A 774 -30.34 -2.62 -20.14
CA GLY A 774 -30.89 -1.34 -20.57
C GLY A 774 -29.91 -0.52 -21.40
N ILE A 775 -29.22 -1.14 -22.36
CA ILE A 775 -28.38 -0.46 -23.35
C ILE A 775 -29.30 0.41 -24.21
N GLU A 776 -29.12 1.73 -24.14
CA GLU A 776 -29.84 2.68 -24.95
C GLU A 776 -28.99 3.14 -26.13
N THR A 777 -29.48 2.86 -27.34
CA THR A 777 -28.88 3.29 -28.60
C THR A 777 -29.73 4.38 -29.25
N TYR A 778 -29.08 5.36 -29.87
CA TYR A 778 -29.75 6.47 -30.55
C TYR A 778 -29.31 6.57 -32.00
N THR A 779 -30.26 6.74 -32.91
CA THR A 779 -29.97 6.89 -34.34
C THR A 779 -29.21 8.19 -34.61
N LEU A 780 -28.17 8.15 -35.44
CA LEU A 780 -27.43 9.33 -35.85
C LEU A 780 -28.33 10.29 -36.66
N LEU A 781 -28.21 11.58 -36.37
CA LEU A 781 -28.77 12.63 -37.21
C LEU A 781 -27.85 12.74 -38.42
N ARG A 782 -28.35 12.41 -39.62
CA ARG A 782 -27.68 12.83 -40.85
C ARG A 782 -27.64 14.35 -40.83
N THR A 783 -26.45 14.93 -40.70
CA THR A 783 -26.19 16.34 -41.02
C THR A 783 -26.32 16.56 -42.51
#